data_AF-A0A841WWM0-F1
#
_entry.id   AF-A0A841WWM0-F1
#
_cell.length_a   1.000
_cell.length_b   1.000
_cell.length_c   1.000
_cell.angle_alpha   90.00
_cell.angle_beta   90.00
_cell.angle_gamma   90.00
#
_symmetry.space_group_name_H-M   'P 1'
#
loop_
_entity.id
_entity.type
_entity.pdbx_description
1 polymer ?
#
loop_
_entity_poly.entity_id
_entity_poly.type
_entity_poly.pdbx_seq_one_letter_code
_entity_poly.pdbx_strand_id
1 'polypeptide(L)'
;MPNQNIIFIDGAVTDYQSLIAGIQLGTTVVILDSNQDGVEQITQALQGGTYQSVQIISHGSTGTLQLGTTKLNAGNLNSYSNQLQQWRKYLTEDADILLYGCNVASGNQTFLQLFSQITGADIAASDDITGNAELGGDWDLEVKVGDIESDLALTPQVIKAYRSILTMSSNTAPTLDNTGNPRLSAIAHNISDSNNSGTLISAILARGAGGNPITDPDTGAVEGIAVIGVDNTNGIWQYSINDSGNWINFVVSDTSATLLKDTGKIRFVPNAGYKGTAEFAFRAWDTSDGNVSGTTNVVLGVGGGTTAYSINTEIASISIIPNTYDVGLRPYSIVVGDFDKDGKTDLVTANKSSQTVSVLLGKGDGTFKPASNFSTVGFNGLSPSSVAVADFNKDGKLDLVTANSISNNISLLLGKGDGSFQTAVNFALESASAPISIAVGDFNKDGKSDIVTVNNASQNISVLLGDGVGGFGTAKNYKVPSRPSSVTVGDFNKDGKSDLAVTSSYFNNVSILLGNSDGTFNSATQFDVGINPNFVVTGDFNNDNKLDLAVANSDSHNVSILLGNGAGGFGIATNFDVGLNPVSVTVIDFDNDGKSDLAVANAGSDTISVLLGDGNGGFGVATNFGVGTKPHALAVGDFNKDGQSDLAVANSESKNVSLVYADDETYEPVPPQPILINEILFDPPSTDTSKEYIELRGTPGAILAPGTYLVAIEGDSGSSNPGNVQDIFNLSGKQFGSNGLLVLLQKGNSYAVNPNSNVVINTGTGAGWGSGASSSVGHIGQSNANDIENGSVSFFLIQTTTAPNLSNDIDSNDDGIADGATYSNWTVLDSVAVLDGGTTDIAYGSIVFRKNSGGSVPTNATVVNTSFTAGYVGRSGNTTGATASDWVASVITGTAPNLSLGNASNTSPESFASQPLNHIGDTNFAPPTNINYAISTTTPTVTEGNSSSQPVTFTVTRSGNTAVASTVNYALDGTATLTSDYNSIKVAGAASAVSGTLIFAAGETTKTITLNVLGDKVTEVDETINLTLSHPNQLTPVTNPATVTIVNDDNPPTISIANKSGNESIGSLSFVVQLSNASTDVITVDYNTSDDTAIANVDYTPATGTLTFDPGVTSQTITVSILDDFVDEANELFFVNLTNPTNATIADLQANGTITDNDTPGITVSPVNALVTTEAGGTANFTIQLDTQPTADVTINLSSSNVNEGTISVS
;
A
#
# COMPACT_ATOMS: atom_id res chain seq x y z
N MET A 1 15.98 -59.93 34.35
CA MET A 1 15.31 -60.44 33.12
C MET A 1 16.41 -60.89 32.16
N PRO A 2 16.17 -61.60 31.03
CA PRO A 2 17.19 -61.60 29.99
C PRO A 2 17.48 -60.15 29.58
N ASN A 3 18.74 -59.84 29.32
CA ASN A 3 19.15 -58.53 28.82
C ASN A 3 18.46 -58.26 27.48
N GLN A 4 18.08 -57.02 27.22
CA GLN A 4 17.30 -56.65 26.03
C GLN A 4 18.06 -55.64 25.15
N ASN A 5 17.81 -55.71 23.85
CA ASN A 5 18.22 -54.68 22.91
C ASN A 5 17.05 -53.71 22.72
N ILE A 6 17.31 -52.41 22.63
CA ILE A 6 16.30 -51.41 22.27
C ILE A 6 16.82 -50.56 21.11
N ILE A 7 15.94 -50.27 20.15
CA ILE A 7 16.23 -49.41 19.01
C ILE A 7 15.22 -48.26 18.93
N PHE A 8 15.77 -47.06 18.84
CA PHE A 8 15.07 -45.80 18.62
C PHE A 8 15.24 -45.42 17.14
N ILE A 9 14.14 -45.09 16.48
CA ILE A 9 14.16 -44.56 15.12
C ILE A 9 13.43 -43.21 15.14
N ASP A 10 14.09 -42.17 14.66
CA ASP A 10 13.49 -40.84 14.58
C ASP A 10 12.41 -40.79 13.50
N GLY A 11 11.21 -40.31 13.84
CA GLY A 11 10.06 -40.23 12.93
C GLY A 11 10.28 -39.32 11.73
N ALA A 12 11.28 -38.44 11.75
CA ALA A 12 11.68 -37.64 10.59
C ALA A 12 12.46 -38.47 9.54
N VAL A 13 13.06 -39.60 9.91
CA VAL A 13 13.88 -40.44 8.99
C VAL A 13 13.04 -40.88 7.80
N THR A 14 13.53 -40.57 6.60
CA THR A 14 12.85 -40.94 5.35
C THR A 14 12.66 -42.45 5.28
N ASP A 15 11.43 -42.93 5.05
CA ASP A 15 11.09 -44.36 4.96
C ASP A 15 11.45 -45.18 6.24
N TYR A 16 11.32 -44.56 7.42
CA TYR A 16 11.56 -45.24 8.71
C TYR A 16 10.69 -46.49 8.89
N GLN A 17 9.50 -46.56 8.26
CA GLN A 17 8.61 -47.71 8.34
C GLN A 17 9.23 -48.97 7.72
N SER A 18 10.03 -48.83 6.65
CA SER A 18 10.77 -49.95 6.06
C SER A 18 11.91 -50.44 6.96
N LEU A 19 12.50 -49.55 7.77
CA LEU A 19 13.48 -49.92 8.80
C LEU A 19 12.81 -50.73 9.91
N ILE A 20 11.63 -50.32 10.40
CA ILE A 20 10.85 -51.07 11.41
C ILE A 20 10.59 -52.52 10.96
N ALA A 21 10.19 -52.71 9.71
CA ALA A 21 9.92 -54.03 9.14
C ALA A 21 11.16 -54.96 9.10
N GLY A 22 12.36 -54.40 9.25
CA GLY A 22 13.64 -55.11 9.23
C GLY A 22 14.22 -55.49 10.58
N ILE A 23 13.59 -55.14 11.70
CA ILE A 23 14.19 -55.30 13.04
C ILE A 23 14.21 -56.76 13.49
N GLN A 24 15.32 -57.18 14.11
CA GLN A 24 15.54 -58.53 14.60
C GLN A 24 14.63 -58.88 15.80
N LEU A 25 14.09 -60.11 15.79
CA LEU A 25 13.22 -60.65 16.84
C LEU A 25 13.89 -60.61 18.22
N GLY A 26 13.26 -59.92 19.17
CA GLY A 26 13.75 -59.75 20.54
C GLY A 26 14.20 -58.32 20.88
N THR A 27 14.26 -57.42 19.88
CA THR A 27 14.57 -55.99 20.07
C THR A 27 13.30 -55.21 20.38
N THR A 28 13.33 -54.33 21.38
CA THR A 28 12.27 -53.34 21.64
C THR A 28 12.39 -52.18 20.66
N VAL A 29 11.29 -51.73 20.06
CA VAL A 29 11.27 -50.65 19.06
C VAL A 29 10.53 -49.45 19.60
N VAL A 30 11.12 -48.27 19.48
CA VAL A 30 10.51 -46.99 19.85
C VAL A 30 10.69 -46.00 18.69
N ILE A 31 9.62 -45.30 18.32
CA ILE A 31 9.66 -44.23 17.32
C ILE A 31 9.62 -42.90 18.06
N LEU A 32 10.57 -42.02 17.77
CA LEU A 32 10.58 -40.66 18.34
C LEU A 32 9.64 -39.78 17.52
N ASP A 33 8.80 -39.01 18.21
CA ASP A 33 8.06 -37.90 17.59
C ASP A 33 9.06 -36.81 17.19
N SER A 34 9.05 -36.44 15.91
CA SER A 34 9.91 -35.41 15.34
C SER A 34 9.65 -34.01 15.91
N ASN A 35 8.51 -33.81 16.58
CA ASN A 35 8.07 -32.53 17.14
C ASN A 35 8.31 -32.39 18.65
N GLN A 36 8.93 -33.39 19.30
CA GLN A 36 9.21 -33.40 20.74
C GLN A 36 10.71 -33.63 21.01
N ASP A 37 11.21 -33.31 22.22
CA ASP A 37 12.62 -33.52 22.57
C ASP A 37 12.95 -35.03 22.59
N GLY A 38 13.79 -35.48 21.66
CA GLY A 38 14.14 -36.90 21.55
C GLY A 38 14.98 -37.44 22.71
N VAL A 39 15.76 -36.59 23.40
CA VAL A 39 16.53 -37.01 24.59
C VAL A 39 15.58 -37.30 25.74
N GLU A 40 14.54 -36.49 25.93
CA GLU A 40 13.50 -36.76 26.92
C GLU A 40 12.72 -38.04 26.59
N GLN A 41 12.29 -38.20 25.34
CA GLN A 41 11.57 -39.40 24.87
C GLN A 41 12.36 -40.70 25.12
N ILE A 42 13.67 -40.72 24.79
CA ILE A 42 14.55 -41.87 25.07
C ILE A 42 14.65 -42.10 26.59
N THR A 43 14.81 -41.03 27.38
CA THR A 43 14.91 -41.10 28.85
C THR A 43 13.66 -41.71 29.48
N GLN A 44 12.47 -41.39 28.97
CA GLN A 44 11.20 -41.96 29.43
C GLN A 44 11.06 -43.44 29.00
N ALA A 45 11.38 -43.76 27.74
CA ALA A 45 11.28 -45.12 27.20
C ALA A 45 12.19 -46.13 27.90
N LEU A 46 13.43 -45.73 28.25
CA LEU A 46 14.38 -46.60 28.95
C LEU A 46 13.93 -47.03 30.36
N GLN A 47 12.95 -46.33 30.97
CA GLN A 47 12.42 -46.70 32.29
C GLN A 47 11.69 -48.06 32.29
N GLY A 48 11.36 -48.61 31.11
CA GLY A 48 10.64 -49.87 30.95
C GLY A 48 11.45 -51.14 31.19
N GLY A 49 12.79 -51.08 31.35
CA GLY A 49 13.60 -52.30 31.37
C GLY A 49 15.06 -52.16 31.83
N THR A 50 15.89 -53.11 31.40
CA THR A 50 17.35 -53.05 31.54
C THR A 50 17.97 -53.61 30.27
N TYR A 51 18.81 -52.80 29.62
CA TYR A 51 19.23 -52.99 28.24
C TYR A 51 20.74 -53.20 28.14
N GLN A 52 21.15 -54.06 27.21
CA GLN A 52 22.56 -54.27 26.84
C GLN A 52 22.99 -53.46 25.62
N SER A 53 22.04 -53.00 24.80
CA SER A 53 22.32 -52.13 23.67
C SER A 53 21.20 -51.11 23.46
N VAL A 54 21.57 -49.85 23.27
CA VAL A 54 20.70 -48.77 22.81
C VAL A 54 21.14 -48.36 21.42
N GLN A 55 20.32 -48.64 20.42
CA GLN A 55 20.61 -48.28 19.03
C GLN A 55 19.74 -47.09 18.64
N ILE A 56 20.31 -46.11 17.94
CA ILE A 56 19.61 -44.88 17.56
C ILE A 56 19.85 -44.64 16.07
N ILE A 57 18.77 -44.66 15.29
CA ILE A 57 18.78 -44.30 13.87
C ILE A 57 18.15 -42.92 13.71
N SER A 58 18.94 -41.94 13.27
CA SER A 58 18.46 -40.59 12.97
C SER A 58 19.36 -39.84 11.99
N HIS A 59 18.96 -38.65 11.56
CA HIS A 59 19.79 -37.79 10.74
C HIS A 59 21.00 -37.25 11.50
N GLY A 60 22.16 -37.24 10.84
CA GLY A 60 23.41 -36.74 11.37
C GLY A 60 24.06 -35.65 10.52
N SER A 61 25.03 -34.98 11.13
CA SER A 61 26.09 -34.22 10.47
C SER A 61 27.36 -34.25 11.34
N THR A 62 28.46 -33.66 10.88
CA THR A 62 29.75 -33.57 11.58
C THR A 62 29.60 -33.23 13.08
N GLY A 63 29.79 -34.21 13.96
CA GLY A 63 29.71 -34.04 15.42
C GLY A 63 28.31 -33.75 16.00
N THR A 64 27.23 -33.97 15.24
CA THR A 64 25.83 -33.66 15.65
C THR A 64 24.86 -34.76 15.22
N LEU A 65 23.93 -35.12 16.11
CA LEU A 65 22.83 -36.07 15.87
C LEU A 65 21.48 -35.40 16.14
N GLN A 66 20.53 -35.49 15.21
CA GLN A 66 19.16 -35.03 15.40
C GLN A 66 18.38 -36.06 16.22
N LEU A 67 17.58 -35.63 17.22
CA LEU A 67 16.73 -36.48 18.05
C LEU A 67 15.41 -35.76 18.33
N GLY A 68 14.38 -36.04 17.54
CA GLY A 68 13.14 -35.26 17.56
C GLY A 68 13.44 -33.81 17.17
N THR A 69 13.09 -32.84 18.01
CA THR A 69 13.48 -31.44 17.85
C THR A 69 14.93 -31.13 18.27
N THR A 70 15.61 -32.05 18.96
CA THR A 70 16.90 -31.81 19.62
C THR A 70 18.10 -32.08 18.69
N LYS A 71 18.90 -31.05 18.37
CA LYS A 71 20.22 -31.21 17.72
C LYS A 71 21.29 -31.49 18.78
N LEU A 72 21.54 -32.74 19.12
CA LEU A 72 22.47 -33.14 20.17
C LEU A 72 23.93 -33.09 19.67
N ASN A 73 24.79 -32.34 20.37
CA ASN A 73 26.21 -32.19 20.04
C ASN A 73 27.07 -31.90 21.30
N ALA A 74 28.40 -31.79 21.13
CA ALA A 74 29.31 -31.55 22.25
C ALA A 74 29.07 -30.23 23.01
N GLY A 75 28.45 -29.23 22.39
CA GLY A 75 28.16 -27.93 22.99
C GLY A 75 26.95 -27.93 23.94
N ASN A 76 25.94 -28.76 23.70
CA ASN A 76 24.74 -28.85 24.53
C ASN A 76 24.62 -30.14 25.37
N LEU A 77 25.51 -31.13 25.19
CA LEU A 77 25.49 -32.40 25.93
C LEU A 77 25.38 -32.25 27.45
N ASN A 78 26.10 -31.26 28.02
CA ASN A 78 26.11 -31.03 29.47
C ASN A 78 24.75 -30.56 30.00
N SER A 79 23.94 -29.87 29.19
CA SER A 79 22.57 -29.45 29.53
C SER A 79 21.63 -30.64 29.73
N TYR A 80 21.93 -31.77 29.07
CA TYR A 80 21.19 -33.03 29.19
C TYR A 80 21.84 -34.04 30.16
N SER A 81 22.86 -33.63 30.93
CA SER A 81 23.64 -34.55 31.78
C SER A 81 22.78 -35.33 32.78
N ASN A 82 21.73 -34.74 33.34
CA ASN A 82 20.80 -35.43 34.25
C ASN A 82 19.98 -36.53 33.55
N GLN A 83 19.55 -36.30 32.32
CA GLN A 83 18.83 -37.26 31.48
C GLN A 83 19.77 -38.40 31.05
N LEU A 84 20.94 -38.05 30.51
CA LEU A 84 21.93 -39.02 30.03
C LEU A 84 22.52 -39.88 31.17
N GLN A 85 22.72 -39.33 32.37
CA GLN A 85 23.08 -40.11 33.56
C GLN A 85 21.94 -41.02 34.06
N GLN A 86 20.67 -40.67 33.81
CA GLN A 86 19.56 -41.58 34.08
C GLN A 86 19.58 -42.78 33.13
N TRP A 87 20.07 -42.65 31.89
CA TRP A 87 20.20 -43.79 30.98
C TRP A 87 21.09 -44.87 31.60
N ARG A 88 22.23 -44.50 32.23
CA ARG A 88 23.16 -45.45 32.90
C ARG A 88 22.45 -46.43 33.84
N LYS A 89 21.42 -45.97 34.55
CA LYS A 89 20.64 -46.76 35.53
C LYS A 89 19.87 -47.91 34.89
N TYR A 90 19.54 -47.80 33.61
CA TYR A 90 18.80 -48.78 32.81
C TYR A 90 19.70 -49.55 31.84
N LEU A 91 21.01 -49.33 31.86
CA LEU A 91 22.01 -50.03 31.08
C LEU A 91 22.75 -51.08 31.93
N THR A 92 23.20 -52.18 31.30
CA THR A 92 24.10 -53.17 31.94
C THR A 92 25.49 -52.60 32.21
N GLU A 93 26.38 -53.36 32.87
CA GLU A 93 27.75 -52.90 33.15
C GLU A 93 28.51 -52.66 31.84
N ASP A 94 28.55 -53.69 30.99
CA ASP A 94 29.00 -53.63 29.60
C ASP A 94 27.75 -53.38 28.72
N ALA A 95 27.55 -52.15 28.25
CA ALA A 95 26.37 -51.77 27.49
C ALA A 95 26.71 -50.79 26.36
N ASP A 96 26.24 -51.10 25.16
CA ASP A 96 26.54 -50.35 23.94
C ASP A 96 25.53 -49.25 23.64
N ILE A 97 26.00 -48.11 23.14
CA ILE A 97 25.18 -47.09 22.45
C ILE A 97 25.67 -46.95 21.02
N LEU A 98 24.81 -47.31 20.05
CA LEU A 98 25.14 -47.31 18.62
C LEU A 98 24.38 -46.17 17.92
N LEU A 99 25.10 -45.20 17.35
CA LEU A 99 24.54 -43.99 16.75
C LEU A 99 24.66 -44.04 15.21
N TYR A 100 23.57 -44.40 14.55
CA TYR A 100 23.45 -44.45 13.10
C TYR A 100 22.91 -43.12 12.57
N GLY A 101 23.80 -42.32 11.99
CA GLY A 101 23.48 -41.03 11.37
C GLY A 101 24.72 -40.48 10.67
N CYS A 102 24.53 -39.78 9.55
CA CYS A 102 25.65 -39.39 8.69
C CYS A 102 26.65 -38.48 9.41
N ASN A 103 27.94 -38.82 9.35
CA ASN A 103 29.09 -38.03 9.79
C ASN A 103 29.09 -37.71 11.29
N VAL A 104 28.33 -38.43 12.12
CA VAL A 104 28.16 -38.12 13.55
C VAL A 104 29.48 -38.15 14.32
N ALA A 105 30.40 -39.06 13.99
CA ALA A 105 31.77 -39.09 14.52
C ALA A 105 32.81 -38.34 13.68
N SER A 106 32.40 -37.78 12.54
CA SER A 106 33.30 -37.06 11.64
C SER A 106 33.87 -35.81 12.31
N GLY A 107 35.16 -35.52 12.06
CA GLY A 107 35.86 -34.40 12.68
C GLY A 107 36.45 -34.74 14.05
N ASN A 108 36.04 -34.02 15.10
CA ASN A 108 36.61 -34.17 16.45
C ASN A 108 35.74 -35.07 17.33
N GLN A 109 36.29 -36.21 17.76
CA GLN A 109 35.64 -37.23 18.60
C GLN A 109 35.21 -36.77 20.01
N THR A 110 35.38 -35.49 20.35
CA THR A 110 34.94 -34.89 21.63
C THR A 110 33.46 -35.16 21.92
N PHE A 111 32.59 -35.21 20.90
CA PHE A 111 31.17 -35.56 21.07
C PHE A 111 31.00 -36.98 21.67
N LEU A 112 31.55 -38.02 21.03
CA LEU A 112 31.47 -39.40 21.52
C LEU A 112 32.17 -39.59 22.87
N GLN A 113 33.34 -38.96 23.06
CA GLN A 113 34.09 -39.05 24.32
C GLN A 113 33.30 -38.47 25.51
N LEU A 114 32.68 -37.29 25.33
CA LEU A 114 31.85 -36.68 26.37
C LEU A 114 30.55 -37.48 26.57
N PHE A 115 29.96 -38.01 25.50
CA PHE A 115 28.73 -38.82 25.59
C PHE A 115 29.00 -40.09 26.40
N SER A 116 30.04 -40.85 26.07
CA SER A 116 30.46 -42.04 26.82
C SER A 116 30.80 -41.72 28.28
N GLN A 117 31.48 -40.60 28.54
CA GLN A 117 31.77 -40.15 29.91
C GLN A 117 30.51 -39.84 30.73
N ILE A 118 29.45 -39.30 30.13
CA ILE A 118 28.21 -38.94 30.83
C ILE A 118 27.27 -40.15 30.99
N THR A 119 27.11 -41.00 29.96
CA THR A 119 26.26 -42.19 30.02
C THR A 119 26.92 -43.38 30.70
N GLY A 120 28.27 -43.38 30.83
CA GLY A 120 29.05 -44.48 31.39
C GLY A 120 28.88 -45.80 30.63
N ALA A 121 28.74 -45.70 29.31
CA ALA A 121 28.49 -46.76 28.34
C ALA A 121 29.47 -46.63 27.17
N ASP A 122 29.71 -47.72 26.47
CA ASP A 122 30.58 -47.78 25.31
C ASP A 122 29.81 -47.29 24.06
N ILE A 123 30.43 -46.47 23.20
CA ILE A 123 29.72 -45.75 22.13
C ILE A 123 30.39 -45.95 20.77
N ALA A 124 29.60 -46.26 19.75
CA ALA A 124 30.01 -46.27 18.35
C ALA A 124 29.14 -45.33 17.50
N ALA A 125 29.75 -44.65 16.53
CA ALA A 125 29.04 -43.83 15.53
C ALA A 125 29.78 -43.82 14.19
N SER A 126 29.05 -43.56 13.09
CA SER A 126 29.62 -43.47 11.73
C SER A 126 30.36 -42.14 11.52
N ASP A 127 31.50 -42.16 10.82
CA ASP A 127 32.27 -40.95 10.46
C ASP A 127 32.05 -40.44 9.01
N ASP A 128 31.22 -41.13 8.24
CA ASP A 128 30.87 -40.84 6.84
C ASP A 128 29.34 -40.92 6.57
N ILE A 129 28.90 -41.27 5.37
CA ILE A 129 27.46 -41.28 5.04
C ILE A 129 26.82 -42.58 5.52
N THR A 130 25.84 -42.51 6.42
CA THR A 130 25.05 -43.69 6.82
C THR A 130 23.80 -43.84 5.95
N GLY A 131 23.56 -45.02 5.37
CA GLY A 131 22.34 -45.39 4.65
C GLY A 131 22.59 -46.24 3.40
N ASN A 132 22.21 -45.71 2.23
CA ASN A 132 22.21 -46.43 0.96
C ASN A 132 23.58 -46.40 0.23
N ALA A 133 24.09 -47.59 -0.12
CA ALA A 133 25.37 -47.77 -0.80
C ALA A 133 25.44 -47.26 -2.26
N GLU A 134 24.31 -47.10 -2.94
CA GLU A 134 24.26 -46.47 -4.28
C GLU A 134 24.35 -44.93 -4.17
N LEU A 135 24.00 -44.36 -3.00
CA LEU A 135 24.17 -42.96 -2.63
C LEU A 135 25.50 -42.68 -1.91
N GLY A 136 26.39 -43.67 -1.81
CA GLY A 136 27.73 -43.54 -1.25
C GLY A 136 27.82 -43.65 0.27
N GLY A 137 26.85 -44.28 0.92
CA GLY A 137 26.89 -44.55 2.37
C GLY A 137 26.65 -46.01 2.76
N ASP A 138 26.94 -46.37 4.00
CA ASP A 138 26.74 -47.74 4.52
C ASP A 138 26.13 -47.76 5.94
N TRP A 139 26.33 -48.83 6.71
CA TRP A 139 25.79 -48.99 8.06
C TRP A 139 26.86 -49.46 9.05
N ASP A 140 28.13 -49.31 8.68
CA ASP A 140 29.25 -49.55 9.59
C ASP A 140 29.36 -48.38 10.59
N LEU A 141 30.13 -48.59 11.66
CA LEU A 141 30.38 -47.58 12.70
C LEU A 141 31.90 -47.58 12.98
N GLU A 142 32.59 -46.66 12.31
CA GLU A 142 34.05 -46.64 12.16
C GLU A 142 34.72 -46.19 13.46
N VAL A 143 34.07 -45.28 14.18
CA VAL A 143 34.59 -44.66 15.39
C VAL A 143 33.92 -45.23 16.62
N LYS A 144 34.76 -45.73 17.54
CA LYS A 144 34.36 -46.41 18.77
C LYS A 144 35.08 -45.81 19.97
N VAL A 145 34.35 -45.62 21.06
CA VAL A 145 34.84 -45.18 22.38
C VAL A 145 34.38 -46.23 23.38
N GLY A 146 35.26 -47.19 23.66
CA GLY A 146 34.91 -48.41 24.40
C GLY A 146 35.22 -49.68 23.61
N ASP A 147 35.00 -50.83 24.25
CA ASP A 147 34.82 -52.10 23.55
C ASP A 147 33.34 -52.20 23.13
N ILE A 148 33.05 -52.78 21.95
CA ILE A 148 31.68 -52.79 21.38
C ILE A 148 31.30 -54.21 20.98
N GLU A 149 30.34 -54.80 21.69
CA GLU A 149 29.90 -56.19 21.50
C GLU A 149 28.58 -56.35 20.72
N SER A 150 27.78 -55.29 20.60
CA SER A 150 26.44 -55.38 20.01
C SER A 150 26.40 -55.21 18.50
N ASP A 151 25.75 -56.15 17.81
CA ASP A 151 25.44 -56.08 16.38
C ASP A 151 24.24 -55.14 16.09
N LEU A 152 24.23 -54.57 14.87
CA LEU A 152 23.10 -53.80 14.34
C LEU A 152 21.80 -54.62 14.36
N ALA A 153 20.75 -54.09 14.99
CA ALA A 153 19.45 -54.75 15.17
C ALA A 153 18.59 -54.84 13.90
N LEU A 154 19.09 -54.40 12.74
CA LEU A 154 18.45 -54.59 11.44
C LEU A 154 18.86 -55.90 10.78
N THR A 155 18.00 -56.45 9.93
CA THR A 155 18.30 -57.61 9.10
C THR A 155 19.05 -57.21 7.82
N PRO A 156 20.00 -58.03 7.32
CA PRO A 156 20.76 -57.74 6.09
C PRO A 156 19.89 -57.48 4.85
N GLN A 157 18.66 -58.01 4.83
CA GLN A 157 17.68 -57.76 3.77
C GLN A 157 17.23 -56.30 3.73
N VAL A 158 16.99 -55.67 4.89
CA VAL A 158 16.49 -54.28 4.96
C VAL A 158 17.62 -53.27 4.82
N ILE A 159 18.80 -53.55 5.41
CA ILE A 159 20.04 -52.77 5.20
C ILE A 159 20.30 -52.58 3.70
N LYS A 160 20.14 -53.66 2.91
CA LYS A 160 20.33 -53.63 1.45
C LYS A 160 19.16 -53.03 0.67
N ALA A 161 17.97 -52.95 1.25
CA ALA A 161 16.76 -52.48 0.58
C ALA A 161 16.50 -50.98 0.78
N TYR A 162 16.99 -50.40 1.88
CA TYR A 162 16.80 -48.99 2.22
C TYR A 162 17.36 -48.06 1.15
N ARG A 163 16.62 -47.00 0.79
CA ARG A 163 16.87 -46.16 -0.40
C ARG A 163 17.35 -44.74 -0.11
N SER A 164 17.48 -44.37 1.15
CA SER A 164 17.84 -43.01 1.59
C SER A 164 19.17 -42.99 2.33
N ILE A 165 19.64 -41.79 2.67
CA ILE A 165 20.79 -41.54 3.54
C ILE A 165 20.37 -40.66 4.72
N LEU A 166 21.04 -40.80 5.85
CA LEU A 166 20.68 -40.17 7.12
C LEU A 166 21.32 -38.79 7.31
N THR A 167 21.20 -37.91 6.32
CA THR A 167 21.79 -36.55 6.34
C THR A 167 20.82 -35.51 6.88
N MET A 168 21.28 -34.60 7.74
CA MET A 168 20.55 -33.37 8.06
C MET A 168 20.43 -32.45 6.82
N SER A 169 19.33 -31.69 6.72
CA SER A 169 19.17 -30.64 5.69
C SER A 169 20.17 -29.50 5.91
N SER A 170 20.76 -29.01 4.81
CA SER A 170 21.61 -27.81 4.82
C SER A 170 20.78 -26.56 4.61
N ASN A 171 20.97 -25.54 5.46
CA ASN A 171 20.32 -24.25 5.30
C ASN A 171 20.72 -23.55 3.98
N THR A 172 19.83 -22.78 3.39
CA THR A 172 20.07 -21.90 2.24
C THR A 172 19.72 -20.46 2.61
N ALA A 173 20.68 -19.56 2.49
CA ALA A 173 20.50 -18.17 2.89
C ALA A 173 19.35 -17.45 2.13
N PRO A 174 18.57 -16.60 2.81
CA PRO A 174 17.49 -15.85 2.20
C PRO A 174 18.02 -14.84 1.18
N THR A 175 17.18 -14.51 0.21
CA THR A 175 17.46 -13.49 -0.80
C THR A 175 16.57 -12.26 -0.59
N LEU A 176 17.12 -11.09 -0.90
CA LEU A 176 16.52 -9.78 -0.65
C LEU A 176 16.43 -8.99 -1.96
N ASP A 177 15.22 -8.54 -2.31
CA ASP A 177 14.90 -7.79 -3.54
C ASP A 177 15.12 -6.28 -3.36
N ASN A 178 16.21 -5.79 -3.94
CA ASN A 178 16.63 -4.40 -3.93
C ASN A 178 16.01 -3.53 -5.05
N THR A 179 14.91 -3.93 -5.69
CA THR A 179 14.27 -3.13 -6.75
C THR A 179 13.47 -1.92 -6.24
N GLY A 180 13.26 -1.78 -4.92
CA GLY A 180 12.72 -0.56 -4.34
C GLY A 180 12.74 -0.52 -2.80
N ASN A 181 13.42 0.49 -2.25
CA ASN A 181 13.57 0.74 -0.81
C ASN A 181 12.22 0.86 -0.06
N PRO A 182 12.01 0.15 1.06
CA PRO A 182 10.80 0.27 1.89
C PRO A 182 10.61 1.67 2.48
N ARG A 183 9.36 2.16 2.45
CA ARG A 183 8.94 3.41 3.10
C ARG A 183 7.95 3.14 4.24
N LEU A 184 8.36 3.53 5.45
CA LEU A 184 7.51 3.50 6.64
C LEU A 184 6.51 4.67 6.59
N SER A 185 5.38 4.53 7.29
CA SER A 185 4.41 5.62 7.44
C SER A 185 5.06 6.83 8.13
N ALA A 186 4.79 8.04 7.63
CA ALA A 186 5.35 9.27 8.19
C ALA A 186 4.89 9.53 9.63
N ILE A 187 5.71 10.24 10.40
CA ILE A 187 5.45 10.62 11.81
C ILE A 187 5.62 12.13 11.99
N ALA A 188 4.91 12.73 12.96
CA ALA A 188 5.08 14.14 13.28
C ALA A 188 6.41 14.42 14.00
N HIS A 189 7.03 15.58 13.75
CA HIS A 189 8.30 16.00 14.38
C HIS A 189 8.26 16.15 15.92
N ASN A 190 7.07 16.21 16.50
CA ASN A 190 6.82 16.30 17.95
C ASN A 190 6.05 15.10 18.50
N ILE A 191 6.04 13.97 17.78
CA ILE A 191 5.33 12.76 18.20
C ILE A 191 5.79 12.31 19.59
N SER A 192 4.86 12.19 20.53
CA SER A 192 5.16 11.76 21.90
C SER A 192 5.36 10.25 21.97
N ASP A 193 6.07 9.78 23.00
CA ASP A 193 6.27 8.34 23.25
C ASP A 193 4.95 7.54 23.32
N SER A 194 3.89 8.16 23.86
CA SER A 194 2.54 7.59 23.95
C SER A 194 1.85 7.41 22.60
N ASN A 195 2.22 8.22 21.60
CA ASN A 195 1.58 8.28 20.30
C ASN A 195 2.45 7.62 19.21
N ASN A 196 3.69 7.24 19.54
CA ASN A 196 4.63 6.60 18.63
C ASN A 196 4.68 5.07 18.85
N SER A 197 3.66 4.38 18.33
CA SER A 197 3.49 2.93 18.44
C SER A 197 4.47 2.10 17.59
N GLY A 198 5.24 2.74 16.70
CA GLY A 198 6.15 2.10 15.76
C GLY A 198 5.48 1.26 14.65
N THR A 199 6.31 0.68 13.79
CA THR A 199 5.92 -0.15 12.64
C THR A 199 6.31 -1.60 12.90
N LEU A 200 5.40 -2.56 12.63
CA LEU A 200 5.68 -4.00 12.69
C LEU A 200 6.68 -4.41 11.60
N ILE A 201 7.57 -5.37 11.90
CA ILE A 201 8.52 -5.89 10.91
C ILE A 201 7.76 -6.58 9.76
N SER A 202 6.70 -7.34 10.02
CA SER A 202 5.83 -7.91 8.98
C SER A 202 5.28 -6.84 8.02
N ALA A 203 4.95 -5.64 8.52
CA ALA A 203 4.47 -4.54 7.69
C ALA A 203 5.57 -3.87 6.85
N ILE A 204 6.84 -3.95 7.27
CA ILE A 204 8.00 -3.52 6.46
C ILE A 204 8.28 -4.55 5.36
N LEU A 205 8.20 -5.84 5.71
CA LEU A 205 8.28 -6.94 4.75
C LEU A 205 7.12 -6.93 3.75
N ALA A 206 5.93 -6.45 4.11
CA ALA A 206 4.81 -6.37 3.15
C ALA A 206 4.96 -5.27 2.06
N ARG A 207 5.95 -4.36 2.15
CA ARG A 207 5.97 -3.08 1.39
C ARG A 207 7.00 -2.96 0.26
N GLY A 208 7.72 -4.04 -0.09
CA GLY A 208 8.66 -4.04 -1.22
C GLY A 208 7.97 -3.89 -2.58
N ALA A 209 8.70 -3.44 -3.61
CA ALA A 209 8.21 -3.21 -4.98
C ALA A 209 7.96 -4.51 -5.79
N GLY A 210 7.25 -5.48 -5.17
CA GLY A 210 6.98 -6.81 -5.75
C GLY A 210 6.23 -7.77 -4.81
N GLY A 211 6.01 -7.40 -3.55
CA GLY A 211 5.53 -8.29 -2.48
C GLY A 211 6.53 -8.35 -1.34
N ASN A 212 6.60 -9.49 -0.63
CA ASN A 212 7.63 -9.71 0.40
C ASN A 212 9.02 -9.63 -0.26
N PRO A 213 9.90 -8.67 0.12
CA PRO A 213 11.21 -8.51 -0.50
C PRO A 213 12.16 -9.64 -0.08
N ILE A 214 11.79 -10.46 0.91
CA ILE A 214 12.51 -11.67 1.31
C ILE A 214 11.92 -12.87 0.57
N THR A 215 12.77 -13.60 -0.16
CA THR A 215 12.43 -14.95 -0.64
C THR A 215 13.49 -15.94 -0.16
N ASP A 216 13.02 -17.03 0.43
CA ASP A 216 13.84 -18.07 1.05
C ASP A 216 13.69 -19.40 0.28
N PRO A 217 14.78 -20.08 -0.12
CA PRO A 217 14.70 -21.40 -0.74
C PRO A 217 14.26 -22.53 0.22
N ASP A 218 14.37 -22.35 1.54
CA ASP A 218 14.10 -23.38 2.53
C ASP A 218 12.62 -23.40 2.93
N THR A 219 11.99 -24.58 2.87
CA THR A 219 10.56 -24.73 3.15
C THR A 219 10.25 -24.57 4.64
N GLY A 220 9.47 -23.54 4.98
CA GLY A 220 9.14 -23.17 6.35
C GLY A 220 9.91 -21.95 6.88
N ALA A 221 10.62 -21.24 5.99
CA ALA A 221 11.40 -20.04 6.31
C ALA A 221 10.97 -18.81 5.46
N VAL A 222 11.20 -17.57 5.92
CA VAL A 222 11.08 -16.98 7.27
C VAL A 222 10.78 -15.49 7.07
N GLU A 223 10.08 -14.87 8.03
CA GLU A 223 9.90 -13.42 8.08
C GLU A 223 10.67 -12.80 9.27
N GLY A 224 11.88 -12.31 8.99
CA GLY A 224 12.76 -11.70 9.98
C GLY A 224 13.87 -10.85 9.34
N ILE A 225 14.37 -9.86 10.08
CA ILE A 225 15.42 -8.94 9.64
C ILE A 225 16.57 -8.86 10.65
N ALA A 226 17.78 -8.65 10.14
CA ALA A 226 18.95 -8.26 10.91
C ALA A 226 19.23 -6.77 10.66
N VAL A 227 18.94 -5.90 11.63
CA VAL A 227 19.20 -4.45 11.52
C VAL A 227 20.68 -4.18 11.77
N ILE A 228 21.42 -3.79 10.73
CA ILE A 228 22.89 -3.61 10.74
C ILE A 228 23.33 -2.15 10.88
N GLY A 229 22.45 -1.18 10.58
CA GLY A 229 22.78 0.24 10.68
C GLY A 229 21.55 1.09 10.95
N VAL A 230 21.72 2.17 11.70
CA VAL A 230 20.69 3.17 11.99
C VAL A 230 21.31 4.56 11.94
N ASP A 231 20.62 5.55 11.37
CA ASP A 231 21.02 6.94 11.52
C ASP A 231 20.36 7.57 12.76
N ASN A 232 21.17 7.82 13.80
CA ASN A 232 20.77 8.48 15.04
C ASN A 232 21.26 9.95 15.11
N THR A 233 21.60 10.58 13.98
CA THR A 233 22.07 11.97 13.95
C THR A 233 20.98 12.94 14.41
N ASN A 234 19.75 12.71 13.96
CA ASN A 234 18.61 13.63 14.14
C ASN A 234 17.49 13.07 15.03
N GLY A 235 17.76 12.01 15.78
CA GLY A 235 16.82 11.32 16.65
C GLY A 235 17.37 9.97 17.08
N ILE A 236 16.53 9.10 17.64
CA ILE A 236 16.94 7.78 18.13
C ILE A 236 16.02 6.71 17.55
N TRP A 237 16.59 5.77 16.80
CA TRP A 237 15.94 4.53 16.43
C TRP A 237 15.82 3.58 17.63
N GLN A 238 14.65 2.99 17.79
CA GLN A 238 14.31 2.06 18.86
C GLN A 238 13.54 0.85 18.33
N TYR A 239 13.61 -0.27 19.05
CA TYR A 239 12.85 -1.48 18.77
C TYR A 239 12.11 -2.03 19.99
N SER A 240 11.11 -2.87 19.72
CA SER A 240 10.44 -3.74 20.69
C SER A 240 10.30 -5.14 20.11
N ILE A 241 10.39 -6.18 20.95
CA ILE A 241 10.49 -7.58 20.50
C ILE A 241 9.17 -8.36 20.53
N ASN A 242 8.12 -7.81 21.16
CA ASN A 242 6.89 -8.53 21.50
C ASN A 242 5.70 -7.60 21.84
N ASP A 243 5.66 -6.40 21.24
CA ASP A 243 4.64 -5.37 21.46
C ASP A 243 4.35 -4.99 22.93
N SER A 244 5.31 -5.21 23.83
CA SER A 244 5.14 -5.01 25.28
C SER A 244 5.22 -3.54 25.73
N GLY A 245 5.20 -2.58 24.79
CA GLY A 245 5.43 -1.15 25.05
C GLY A 245 6.86 -0.79 25.49
N ASN A 246 7.74 -1.78 25.71
CA ASN A 246 9.13 -1.56 26.08
C ASN A 246 9.97 -1.27 24.82
N TRP A 247 10.58 -0.07 24.78
CA TRP A 247 11.41 0.38 23.68
C TRP A 247 12.90 0.40 24.06
N ILE A 248 13.74 -0.16 23.19
CA ILE A 248 15.18 -0.30 23.39
C ILE A 248 15.90 0.40 22.23
N ASN A 249 16.87 1.27 22.54
CA ASN A 249 17.69 1.93 21.51
C ASN A 249 18.55 0.89 20.77
N PHE A 250 18.67 1.01 19.44
CA PHE A 250 19.60 0.15 18.70
C PHE A 250 21.07 0.43 19.05
N VAL A 251 21.85 -0.64 19.13
CA VAL A 251 23.31 -0.61 19.21
C VAL A 251 23.82 -1.58 18.16
N VAL A 252 23.96 -1.09 16.92
CA VAL A 252 24.17 -1.94 15.73
C VAL A 252 25.37 -1.53 14.88
N SER A 253 25.90 -2.50 14.13
CA SER A 253 26.88 -2.32 13.05
C SER A 253 26.81 -3.49 12.06
N ASP A 254 27.54 -3.40 10.95
CA ASP A 254 27.78 -4.49 9.98
C ASP A 254 28.35 -5.79 10.60
N THR A 255 28.76 -5.75 11.88
CA THR A 255 29.36 -6.85 12.63
C THR A 255 28.62 -7.16 13.95
N SER A 256 27.46 -6.54 14.16
CA SER A 256 26.68 -6.64 15.39
C SER A 256 25.26 -6.15 15.09
N ALA A 257 24.45 -6.96 14.40
CA ALA A 257 23.08 -6.58 14.06
C ALA A 257 22.10 -6.93 15.18
N THR A 258 21.04 -6.14 15.36
CA THR A 258 19.89 -6.53 16.18
C THR A 258 18.96 -7.39 15.33
N LEU A 259 18.75 -8.63 15.76
CA LEU A 259 17.88 -9.59 15.07
C LEU A 259 16.41 -9.38 15.50
N LEU A 260 15.49 -9.24 14.55
CA LEU A 260 14.05 -9.02 14.81
C LEU A 260 13.20 -9.93 13.92
N LYS A 261 12.24 -10.64 14.52
CA LYS A 261 11.19 -11.35 13.78
C LYS A 261 10.08 -10.41 13.31
N ASP A 262 9.26 -10.86 12.38
CA ASP A 262 7.96 -10.33 11.93
C ASP A 262 7.12 -9.58 12.99
N THR A 263 7.06 -10.15 14.18
CA THR A 263 6.31 -9.75 15.38
C THR A 263 6.96 -8.61 16.18
N GLY A 264 8.21 -8.27 15.87
CA GLY A 264 8.89 -7.10 16.41
C GLY A 264 8.33 -5.79 15.87
N LYS A 265 8.61 -4.68 16.56
CA LYS A 265 8.33 -3.33 16.09
C LYS A 265 9.59 -2.47 16.08
N ILE A 266 9.65 -1.52 15.15
CA ILE A 266 10.69 -0.49 15.04
C ILE A 266 10.06 0.90 15.04
N ARG A 267 10.71 1.89 15.66
CA ARG A 267 10.31 3.30 15.60
C ARG A 267 11.50 4.24 15.58
N PHE A 268 11.30 5.43 15.04
CA PHE A 268 12.21 6.56 15.18
C PHE A 268 11.60 7.58 16.15
N VAL A 269 12.40 8.07 17.10
CA VAL A 269 12.03 9.18 18.00
C VAL A 269 12.83 10.41 17.56
N PRO A 270 12.24 11.39 16.84
CA PRO A 270 12.97 12.55 16.34
C PRO A 270 13.47 13.44 17.48
N ASN A 271 14.59 14.12 17.25
CA ASN A 271 14.98 15.27 18.08
C ASN A 271 13.90 16.35 17.97
N ALA A 272 13.67 17.10 19.05
CA ALA A 272 12.62 18.12 19.09
C ALA A 272 12.77 19.13 17.93
N GLY A 273 11.76 19.19 17.06
CA GLY A 273 11.73 20.09 15.90
C GLY A 273 12.37 19.53 14.62
N TYR A 274 13.01 18.35 14.65
CA TYR A 274 13.59 17.76 13.44
C TYR A 274 12.52 17.35 12.42
N LYS A 275 12.69 17.80 11.18
CA LYS A 275 11.87 17.47 10.01
C LYS A 275 12.79 16.94 8.91
N GLY A 276 12.33 16.00 8.10
CA GLY A 276 13.17 15.37 7.07
C GLY A 276 12.94 13.86 6.95
N THR A 277 14.01 13.10 6.77
CA THR A 277 13.98 11.63 6.63
C THR A 277 15.00 10.99 7.55
N ALA A 278 14.63 9.88 8.19
CA ALA A 278 15.57 9.02 8.91
C ALA A 278 15.59 7.63 8.28
N GLU A 279 16.74 6.95 8.33
CA GLU A 279 16.96 5.67 7.66
C GLU A 279 17.57 4.61 8.58
N PHE A 280 17.28 3.34 8.27
CA PHE A 280 17.99 2.19 8.82
C PHE A 280 18.28 1.15 7.73
N ALA A 281 19.40 0.45 7.88
CA ALA A 281 19.86 -0.60 6.96
C ALA A 281 19.69 -1.98 7.57
N PHE A 282 19.22 -2.95 6.79
CA PHE A 282 18.95 -4.30 7.25
C PHE A 282 19.27 -5.38 6.20
N ARG A 283 19.36 -6.63 6.67
CA ARG A 283 19.43 -7.86 5.85
C ARG A 283 18.24 -8.76 6.16
N ALA A 284 17.86 -9.63 5.24
CA ALA A 284 16.97 -10.73 5.55
C ALA A 284 17.65 -11.70 6.53
N TRP A 285 16.89 -12.28 7.45
CA TRP A 285 17.36 -13.26 8.43
C TRP A 285 16.39 -14.44 8.52
N ASP A 286 16.90 -15.67 8.40
CA ASP A 286 16.10 -16.90 8.33
C ASP A 286 15.96 -17.66 9.67
N THR A 287 16.48 -17.13 10.78
CA THR A 287 16.44 -17.75 12.13
C THR A 287 17.09 -19.14 12.26
N SER A 288 17.72 -19.67 11.22
CA SER A 288 18.32 -21.03 11.18
C SER A 288 19.54 -21.18 12.09
N ASP A 289 20.16 -20.06 12.44
CA ASP A 289 21.21 -19.93 13.45
C ASP A 289 20.69 -20.19 14.88
N GLY A 290 19.38 -20.28 15.08
CA GLY A 290 18.74 -20.48 16.38
C GLY A 290 18.79 -19.26 17.31
N ASN A 291 19.17 -18.08 16.79
CA ASN A 291 19.19 -16.86 17.59
C ASN A 291 17.76 -16.34 17.87
N VAL A 292 17.60 -15.58 18.97
CA VAL A 292 16.30 -15.03 19.39
C VAL A 292 16.21 -13.53 19.16
N SER A 293 14.99 -13.02 18.96
CA SER A 293 14.72 -11.60 18.75
C SER A 293 15.33 -10.72 19.84
N GLY A 294 15.94 -9.60 19.45
CA GLY A 294 16.61 -8.65 20.33
C GLY A 294 18.06 -9.00 20.69
N THR A 295 18.61 -10.11 20.20
CA THR A 295 20.05 -10.42 20.35
C THR A 295 20.91 -9.66 19.34
N THR A 296 22.15 -9.37 19.74
CA THR A 296 23.17 -8.69 18.94
C THR A 296 24.23 -9.68 18.46
N ASN A 297 23.97 -10.34 17.32
CA ASN A 297 24.86 -11.36 16.75
C ASN A 297 24.76 -11.37 15.22
N VAL A 298 25.79 -10.89 14.52
CA VAL A 298 26.07 -11.22 13.11
C VAL A 298 27.57 -11.38 12.96
N VAL A 299 28.03 -12.49 12.38
CA VAL A 299 29.46 -12.75 12.18
C VAL A 299 29.98 -11.95 10.97
N LEU A 300 31.19 -11.42 11.08
CA LEU A 300 31.88 -10.61 10.07
C LEU A 300 31.83 -11.23 8.65
N GLY A 301 31.19 -10.52 7.71
CA GLY A 301 31.17 -10.88 6.29
C GLY A 301 30.23 -12.04 5.92
N VAL A 302 29.30 -12.40 6.79
CA VAL A 302 28.42 -13.57 6.63
C VAL A 302 27.09 -13.18 6.01
N GLY A 303 26.89 -13.56 4.75
CA GLY A 303 25.60 -13.49 4.06
C GLY A 303 25.65 -14.22 2.70
N GLY A 304 24.62 -15.01 2.40
CA GLY A 304 24.58 -15.89 1.24
C GLY A 304 25.20 -17.29 1.47
N GLY A 305 24.85 -18.26 0.62
CA GLY A 305 25.31 -19.65 0.79
C GLY A 305 24.48 -20.38 1.83
N THR A 306 25.11 -20.95 2.86
CA THR A 306 24.43 -21.73 3.93
C THR A 306 24.27 -20.95 5.24
N THR A 307 24.24 -19.61 5.16
CA THR A 307 24.26 -18.71 6.31
C THR A 307 22.86 -18.21 6.63
N ALA A 308 22.58 -17.86 7.89
CA ALA A 308 21.27 -17.37 8.30
C ALA A 308 20.84 -16.00 7.72
N TYR A 309 21.67 -15.32 6.93
CA TYR A 309 21.45 -13.94 6.49
C TYR A 309 21.63 -13.77 4.98
N SER A 310 20.91 -12.82 4.39
CA SER A 310 21.09 -12.44 2.98
C SER A 310 22.46 -11.80 2.72
N ILE A 311 22.96 -11.98 1.49
CA ILE A 311 24.16 -11.30 1.00
C ILE A 311 23.90 -9.79 0.76
N ASN A 312 22.72 -9.48 0.22
CA ASN A 312 22.25 -8.13 -0.04
C ASN A 312 21.85 -7.40 1.26
N THR A 313 21.75 -6.07 1.17
CA THR A 313 21.33 -5.16 2.24
C THR A 313 20.33 -4.17 1.65
N GLU A 314 19.27 -3.87 2.39
CA GLU A 314 18.22 -2.93 2.01
C GLU A 314 18.20 -1.74 2.96
N ILE A 315 17.76 -0.57 2.49
CA ILE A 315 17.60 0.65 3.30
C ILE A 315 16.11 0.99 3.38
N ALA A 316 15.57 1.03 4.60
CA ALA A 316 14.23 1.50 4.86
C ALA A 316 14.25 2.94 5.41
N SER A 317 13.31 3.76 4.95
CA SER A 317 13.22 5.18 5.32
C SER A 317 11.88 5.54 5.97
N ILE A 318 11.90 6.54 6.85
CA ILE A 318 10.71 7.15 7.46
C ILE A 318 10.78 8.67 7.29
N SER A 319 9.66 9.29 6.90
CA SER A 319 9.55 10.75 6.80
C SER A 319 9.05 11.35 8.12
N ILE A 320 9.70 12.42 8.57
CA ILE A 320 9.31 13.19 9.74
C ILE A 320 8.69 14.50 9.23
N ILE A 321 7.37 14.60 9.37
CA ILE A 321 6.52 15.66 8.82
C ILE A 321 6.08 16.66 9.90
N PRO A 322 5.45 17.79 9.52
CA PRO A 322 4.91 18.74 10.49
C PRO A 322 3.78 18.21 11.37
N ASN A 323 3.29 19.07 12.27
CA ASN A 323 2.09 18.80 13.06
C ASN A 323 0.93 18.40 12.15
N THR A 324 0.31 17.25 12.44
CA THR A 324 -0.91 16.79 11.78
C THR A 324 -2.08 16.78 12.74
N TYR A 325 -3.25 17.25 12.29
CA TYR A 325 -4.49 17.26 13.07
C TYR A 325 -5.56 16.44 12.37
N ASP A 326 -6.04 15.38 13.03
CA ASP A 326 -7.03 14.47 12.44
C ASP A 326 -8.39 15.16 12.24
N VAL A 327 -9.01 14.86 11.10
CA VAL A 327 -10.31 15.40 10.66
C VAL A 327 -11.21 14.28 10.11
N GLY A 328 -12.37 14.62 9.56
CA GLY A 328 -13.25 13.65 8.92
C GLY A 328 -12.61 12.95 7.70
N LEU A 329 -13.26 11.89 7.22
CA LEU A 329 -12.72 11.07 6.13
C LEU A 329 -12.75 11.82 4.80
N ARG A 330 -11.58 11.84 4.11
CA ARG A 330 -11.34 12.56 2.86
C ARG A 330 -11.63 14.08 2.97
N PRO A 331 -10.81 14.85 3.70
CA PRO A 331 -10.84 16.30 3.61
C PRO A 331 -10.45 16.73 2.18
N TYR A 332 -11.36 17.42 1.49
CA TYR A 332 -11.22 17.81 0.07
C TYR A 332 -11.07 19.33 -0.12
N SER A 333 -11.46 20.12 0.88
CA SER A 333 -11.42 21.58 0.86
C SER A 333 -11.23 22.07 2.29
N ILE A 334 -10.52 23.18 2.45
CA ILE A 334 -10.15 23.78 3.73
C ILE A 334 -10.33 25.30 3.65
N VAL A 335 -10.81 25.92 4.74
CA VAL A 335 -10.94 27.38 4.89
C VAL A 335 -10.47 27.81 6.28
N VAL A 336 -10.04 29.07 6.37
CA VAL A 336 -9.62 29.75 7.60
C VAL A 336 -10.68 30.76 8.06
N GLY A 337 -10.69 31.06 9.36
CA GLY A 337 -11.54 32.10 9.95
C GLY A 337 -11.29 32.24 11.44
N ASP A 338 -12.02 33.13 12.10
CA ASP A 338 -12.14 33.20 13.56
C ASP A 338 -13.59 32.81 13.91
N PHE A 339 -13.80 31.52 14.19
CA PHE A 339 -15.15 30.94 14.36
C PHE A 339 -15.61 30.96 15.82
N ASP A 340 -14.71 31.10 16.80
CA ASP A 340 -15.03 31.29 18.22
C ASP A 340 -14.84 32.72 18.77
N LYS A 341 -14.36 33.65 17.93
CA LYS A 341 -14.15 35.08 18.21
C LYS A 341 -13.11 35.37 19.29
N ASP A 342 -12.17 34.46 19.52
CA ASP A 342 -11.04 34.70 20.43
C ASP A 342 -9.85 35.43 19.78
N GLY A 343 -9.96 35.73 18.48
CA GLY A 343 -8.98 36.50 17.71
C GLY A 343 -7.81 35.67 17.20
N LYS A 344 -7.93 34.34 17.11
CA LYS A 344 -6.94 33.43 16.51
C LYS A 344 -7.48 32.82 15.22
N THR A 345 -6.57 32.28 14.42
CA THR A 345 -6.89 31.61 13.16
C THR A 345 -7.31 30.17 13.45
N ASP A 346 -8.59 29.88 13.20
CA ASP A 346 -9.20 28.57 13.20
C ASP A 346 -9.20 27.95 11.79
N LEU A 347 -9.40 26.63 11.71
CA LEU A 347 -9.50 25.88 10.46
C LEU A 347 -10.81 25.11 10.35
N VAL A 348 -11.35 25.02 9.13
CA VAL A 348 -12.49 24.15 8.80
C VAL A 348 -12.20 23.33 7.55
N THR A 349 -12.41 22.01 7.61
CA THR A 349 -12.35 21.12 6.44
C THR A 349 -13.72 20.62 6.02
N ALA A 350 -13.92 20.43 4.71
CA ALA A 350 -15.04 19.68 4.13
C ALA A 350 -14.62 18.22 3.89
N ASN A 351 -15.28 17.28 4.55
CA ASN A 351 -14.88 15.87 4.58
C ASN A 351 -15.83 15.02 3.74
N LYS A 352 -15.41 14.73 2.51
CA LYS A 352 -16.23 14.16 1.44
C LYS A 352 -16.84 12.81 1.81
N SER A 353 -16.09 11.94 2.48
CA SER A 353 -16.54 10.57 2.80
C SER A 353 -17.24 10.46 4.16
N SER A 354 -16.90 11.30 5.15
CA SER A 354 -17.64 11.30 6.44
C SER A 354 -18.90 12.16 6.43
N GLN A 355 -19.16 12.93 5.37
CA GLN A 355 -20.38 13.76 5.22
C GLN A 355 -20.47 14.89 6.27
N THR A 356 -19.31 15.35 6.75
CA THR A 356 -19.16 16.36 7.80
C THR A 356 -18.31 17.54 7.35
N VAL A 357 -18.39 18.64 8.09
CA VAL A 357 -17.27 19.57 8.23
C VAL A 357 -16.57 19.33 9.57
N SER A 358 -15.24 19.46 9.62
CA SER A 358 -14.47 19.42 10.87
C SER A 358 -13.99 20.82 11.20
N VAL A 359 -14.12 21.24 12.44
CA VAL A 359 -13.68 22.55 12.95
C VAL A 359 -12.54 22.34 13.92
N LEU A 360 -11.40 22.97 13.67
CA LEU A 360 -10.23 22.96 14.54
C LEU A 360 -10.02 24.38 15.06
N LEU A 361 -10.21 24.57 16.37
CA LEU A 361 -10.06 25.87 16.98
C LEU A 361 -8.59 26.12 17.35
N GLY A 362 -8.03 27.23 16.88
CA GLY A 362 -6.63 27.60 17.04
C GLY A 362 -6.29 27.97 18.49
N LYS A 363 -5.05 27.70 18.89
CA LYS A 363 -4.48 28.23 20.14
C LYS A 363 -3.56 29.44 19.90
N GLY A 364 -3.19 29.71 18.64
CA GLY A 364 -2.35 30.84 18.25
C GLY A 364 -0.89 30.64 18.66
N ASP A 365 -0.47 29.38 18.80
CA ASP A 365 0.88 28.90 19.10
C ASP A 365 1.31 27.81 18.09
N GLY A 366 0.67 27.78 16.90
CA GLY A 366 0.82 26.72 15.91
C GLY A 366 0.03 25.44 16.23
N THR A 367 -0.73 25.40 17.33
CA THR A 367 -1.51 24.21 17.71
C THR A 367 -3.02 24.45 17.76
N PHE A 368 -3.77 23.37 17.58
CA PHE A 368 -5.24 23.38 17.56
C PHE A 368 -5.84 22.56 18.72
N LYS A 369 -7.12 22.79 19.02
CA LYS A 369 -7.97 21.88 19.81
C LYS A 369 -8.34 20.67 18.93
N PRO A 370 -8.67 19.49 19.51
CA PRO A 370 -9.18 18.35 18.74
C PRO A 370 -10.40 18.73 17.88
N ALA A 371 -10.50 18.15 16.69
CA ALA A 371 -11.50 18.54 15.70
C ALA A 371 -12.94 18.26 16.16
N SER A 372 -13.80 19.26 16.06
CA SER A 372 -15.26 19.13 16.29
C SER A 372 -15.97 18.88 14.96
N ASN A 373 -16.69 17.76 14.85
CA ASN A 373 -17.34 17.35 13.61
C ASN A 373 -18.82 17.76 13.59
N PHE A 374 -19.22 18.52 12.57
CA PHE A 374 -20.61 18.93 12.34
C PHE A 374 -21.14 18.27 11.06
N SER A 375 -22.31 17.65 11.18
CA SER A 375 -22.92 16.93 10.06
C SER A 375 -23.69 17.88 9.14
N THR A 376 -23.59 17.63 7.83
CA THR A 376 -24.30 18.40 6.79
C THR A 376 -25.72 17.86 6.52
N VAL A 377 -26.16 16.83 7.28
CA VAL A 377 -27.32 15.98 6.96
C VAL A 377 -28.67 16.69 6.86
N GLY A 378 -29.30 16.47 5.70
CA GLY A 378 -30.76 16.38 5.53
C GLY A 378 -31.20 15.19 4.67
N PHE A 379 -30.26 14.47 4.05
CA PHE A 379 -30.46 13.32 3.16
C PHE A 379 -29.28 12.35 3.31
N ASN A 380 -29.51 11.05 3.08
CA ASN A 380 -28.43 10.06 3.00
C ASN A 380 -27.67 10.21 1.66
N GLY A 381 -26.34 10.25 1.70
CA GLY A 381 -25.49 10.34 0.50
C GLY A 381 -25.00 11.75 0.18
N LEU A 382 -24.67 12.54 1.20
CA LEU A 382 -23.95 13.80 1.01
C LEU A 382 -22.48 13.52 0.67
N SER A 383 -21.82 14.47 0.03
CA SER A 383 -20.38 14.41 -0.26
C SER A 383 -19.85 15.83 -0.42
N PRO A 384 -19.61 16.54 0.71
CA PRO A 384 -19.12 17.90 0.72
C PRO A 384 -17.72 17.91 0.08
N SER A 385 -17.62 18.62 -1.03
CA SER A 385 -16.46 18.62 -1.93
C SER A 385 -15.69 19.93 -1.90
N SER A 386 -16.40 21.02 -1.61
CA SER A 386 -15.85 22.36 -1.40
C SER A 386 -16.62 23.05 -0.29
N VAL A 387 -15.95 23.88 0.50
CA VAL A 387 -16.54 24.75 1.53
C VAL A 387 -16.10 26.18 1.33
N ALA A 388 -17.01 27.13 1.57
CA ALA A 388 -16.71 28.55 1.65
C ALA A 388 -17.27 29.14 2.95
N VAL A 389 -16.74 30.30 3.35
CA VAL A 389 -17.04 30.99 4.61
C VAL A 389 -17.49 32.43 4.35
N ALA A 390 -18.56 32.88 5.01
CA ALA A 390 -19.06 34.26 4.95
C ALA A 390 -20.02 34.53 6.12
N ASP A 391 -20.51 35.77 6.25
CA ASP A 391 -21.65 36.10 7.11
C ASP A 391 -22.92 36.16 6.25
N PHE A 392 -23.66 35.05 6.16
CA PHE A 392 -24.85 34.92 5.28
C PHE A 392 -26.12 35.47 5.93
N ASN A 393 -26.14 35.68 7.25
CA ASN A 393 -27.30 36.17 8.00
C ASN A 393 -27.15 37.60 8.57
N LYS A 394 -25.97 38.20 8.42
CA LYS A 394 -25.58 39.54 8.90
C LYS A 394 -25.60 39.70 10.43
N ASP A 395 -25.37 38.63 11.19
CA ASP A 395 -25.22 38.67 12.66
C ASP A 395 -23.76 38.93 13.12
N GLY A 396 -22.84 39.04 12.16
CA GLY A 396 -21.43 39.34 12.38
C GLY A 396 -20.59 38.13 12.74
N LYS A 397 -21.07 36.90 12.56
CA LYS A 397 -20.32 35.65 12.77
C LYS A 397 -20.03 34.98 11.43
N LEU A 398 -19.06 34.08 11.43
CA LEU A 398 -18.72 33.28 10.26
C LEU A 398 -19.64 32.04 10.18
N ASP A 399 -20.41 31.98 9.10
CA ASP A 399 -21.21 30.86 8.64
C ASP A 399 -20.42 30.04 7.59
N LEU A 400 -20.81 28.79 7.37
CA LEU A 400 -20.21 27.91 6.36
C LEU A 400 -21.23 27.51 5.30
N VAL A 401 -20.80 27.39 4.05
CA VAL A 401 -21.59 26.78 2.96
C VAL A 401 -20.79 25.69 2.25
N THR A 402 -21.37 24.51 2.05
CA THR A 402 -20.71 23.38 1.35
C THR A 402 -21.37 23.06 0.02
N ALA A 403 -20.57 22.70 -0.98
CA ALA A 403 -21.01 22.11 -2.25
C ALA A 403 -21.00 20.58 -2.16
N ASN A 404 -22.17 19.95 -2.32
CA ASN A 404 -22.33 18.51 -2.09
C ASN A 404 -22.59 17.75 -3.41
N SER A 405 -21.54 17.08 -3.88
CA SER A 405 -21.46 16.51 -5.23
C SER A 405 -22.46 15.39 -5.51
N ILE A 406 -22.68 14.44 -4.59
CA ILE A 406 -23.60 13.30 -4.81
C ILE A 406 -25.07 13.70 -4.67
N SER A 407 -25.38 14.58 -3.72
CA SER A 407 -26.75 15.01 -3.39
C SER A 407 -27.29 16.15 -4.25
N ASN A 408 -26.46 16.77 -5.11
CA ASN A 408 -26.86 17.85 -6.02
C ASN A 408 -27.47 19.05 -5.27
N ASN A 409 -26.85 19.43 -4.14
CA ASN A 409 -27.32 20.52 -3.29
C ASN A 409 -26.15 21.26 -2.63
N ILE A 410 -26.47 22.40 -1.99
CA ILE A 410 -25.57 23.07 -1.05
C ILE A 410 -26.13 23.00 0.37
N SER A 411 -25.26 22.94 1.38
CA SER A 411 -25.63 22.99 2.80
C SER A 411 -25.11 24.28 3.42
N LEU A 412 -25.99 25.07 4.05
CA LEU A 412 -25.64 26.23 4.86
C LEU A 412 -25.65 25.87 6.34
N LEU A 413 -24.57 26.19 7.05
CA LEU A 413 -24.41 26.00 8.48
C LEU A 413 -24.18 27.37 9.12
N LEU A 414 -25.20 27.90 9.80
CA LEU A 414 -25.08 29.21 10.46
C LEU A 414 -24.23 29.10 11.74
N GLY A 415 -23.24 29.96 11.89
CA GLY A 415 -22.32 29.99 13.02
C GLY A 415 -22.99 30.49 14.30
N LYS A 416 -22.65 29.88 15.44
CA LYS A 416 -23.06 30.39 16.75
C LYS A 416 -22.05 31.38 17.33
N GLY A 417 -20.83 31.40 16.81
CA GLY A 417 -19.74 32.31 17.23
C GLY A 417 -18.96 31.81 18.44
N ASP A 418 -18.98 30.49 18.66
CA ASP A 418 -18.28 29.74 19.71
C ASP A 418 -17.55 28.51 19.13
N GLY A 419 -17.27 28.54 17.81
CA GLY A 419 -16.77 27.38 17.06
C GLY A 419 -17.82 26.34 16.69
N SER A 420 -19.08 26.49 17.14
CA SER A 420 -20.19 25.58 16.81
C SER A 420 -21.19 26.16 15.81
N PHE A 421 -21.91 25.27 15.14
CA PHE A 421 -22.87 25.61 14.09
C PHE A 421 -24.30 25.19 14.43
N GLN A 422 -25.28 25.84 13.80
CA GLN A 422 -26.67 25.39 13.77
C GLN A 422 -26.83 24.17 12.85
N THR A 423 -27.97 23.48 12.92
CA THR A 423 -28.30 22.38 12.01
C THR A 423 -28.27 22.86 10.56
N ALA A 424 -27.64 22.07 9.68
CA ALA A 424 -27.49 22.42 8.27
C ALA A 424 -28.83 22.60 7.54
N VAL A 425 -28.95 23.69 6.78
CA VAL A 425 -30.10 23.98 5.90
C VAL A 425 -29.68 23.69 4.46
N ASN A 426 -30.42 22.84 3.77
CA ASN A 426 -30.06 22.34 2.44
C ASN A 426 -30.87 23.02 1.32
N PHE A 427 -30.18 23.54 0.30
CA PHE A 427 -30.80 24.16 -0.88
C PHE A 427 -30.46 23.33 -2.12
N ALA A 428 -31.49 22.78 -2.78
CA ALA A 428 -31.31 21.91 -3.94
C ALA A 428 -30.89 22.71 -5.19
N LEU A 429 -29.97 22.13 -5.97
CA LEU A 429 -29.63 22.59 -7.32
C LEU A 429 -30.39 21.77 -8.37
N GLU A 430 -30.05 21.92 -9.65
CA GLU A 430 -30.59 21.05 -10.71
C GLU A 430 -30.19 19.58 -10.49
N SER A 431 -31.08 18.65 -10.85
CA SER A 431 -30.82 17.22 -10.80
C SER A 431 -29.59 16.85 -11.63
N ALA A 432 -28.69 16.03 -11.06
CA ALA A 432 -27.42 15.65 -11.68
C ALA A 432 -26.50 16.85 -12.03
N SER A 433 -26.52 17.90 -11.21
CA SER A 433 -25.55 19.00 -11.29
C SER A 433 -24.13 18.58 -10.89
N ALA A 434 -24.01 17.79 -9.82
CA ALA A 434 -22.74 17.46 -9.16
C ALA A 434 -21.88 18.71 -8.87
N PRO A 435 -22.27 19.57 -7.91
CA PRO A 435 -21.47 20.73 -7.52
C PRO A 435 -20.17 20.27 -6.85
N ILE A 436 -19.02 20.78 -7.34
CA ILE A 436 -17.67 20.39 -6.88
C ILE A 436 -16.80 21.54 -6.36
N SER A 437 -17.14 22.80 -6.68
CA SER A 437 -16.47 23.99 -6.19
C SER A 437 -17.52 25.06 -5.87
N ILE A 438 -17.28 25.89 -4.85
CA ILE A 438 -18.15 26.99 -4.43
C ILE A 438 -17.33 28.23 -4.08
N ALA A 439 -17.82 29.40 -4.47
CA ALA A 439 -17.26 30.70 -4.09
C ALA A 439 -18.35 31.68 -3.67
N VAL A 440 -17.96 32.70 -2.90
CA VAL A 440 -18.83 33.76 -2.36
C VAL A 440 -18.52 35.08 -3.05
N GLY A 441 -19.54 35.89 -3.30
CA GLY A 441 -19.40 37.25 -3.84
C GLY A 441 -20.64 38.10 -3.57
N ASP A 442 -20.65 39.34 -4.05
CA ASP A 442 -21.84 40.17 -4.15
C ASP A 442 -22.12 40.40 -5.64
N PHE A 443 -22.90 39.50 -6.25
CA PHE A 443 -23.12 39.49 -7.71
C PHE A 443 -24.22 40.46 -8.14
N ASN A 444 -24.97 41.01 -7.18
CA ASN A 444 -26.11 41.92 -7.42
C ASN A 444 -25.94 43.34 -6.83
N LYS A 445 -24.86 43.58 -6.08
CA LYS A 445 -24.51 44.85 -5.39
C LYS A 445 -25.52 45.31 -4.33
N ASP A 446 -26.24 44.39 -3.68
CA ASP A 446 -27.10 44.70 -2.52
C ASP A 446 -26.38 44.54 -1.16
N GLY A 447 -25.08 44.21 -1.20
CA GLY A 447 -24.19 44.13 -0.04
C GLY A 447 -24.37 42.86 0.79
N LYS A 448 -25.00 41.80 0.25
CA LYS A 448 -25.13 40.48 0.90
C LYS A 448 -24.21 39.46 0.25
N SER A 449 -23.98 38.36 0.97
CA SER A 449 -23.21 37.22 0.47
C SER A 449 -24.08 36.35 -0.44
N ASP A 450 -23.86 36.47 -1.75
CA ASP A 450 -24.33 35.56 -2.77
C ASP A 450 -23.33 34.39 -2.93
N ILE A 451 -23.75 33.29 -3.59
CA ILE A 451 -22.87 32.16 -3.90
C ILE A 451 -22.90 31.77 -5.38
N VAL A 452 -21.80 31.20 -5.85
CA VAL A 452 -21.70 30.52 -7.14
C VAL A 452 -21.13 29.11 -6.96
N THR A 453 -21.74 28.11 -7.58
CA THR A 453 -21.21 26.74 -7.63
C THR A 453 -20.78 26.33 -9.03
N VAL A 454 -19.73 25.52 -9.12
CA VAL A 454 -19.33 24.82 -10.34
C VAL A 454 -19.92 23.43 -10.35
N ASN A 455 -20.72 23.13 -11.37
CA ASN A 455 -21.47 21.89 -11.48
C ASN A 455 -20.88 21.03 -12.61
N ASN A 456 -20.11 20.01 -12.25
CA ASN A 456 -19.28 19.27 -13.20
C ASN A 456 -20.10 18.45 -14.20
N ALA A 457 -21.17 17.80 -13.71
CA ALA A 457 -21.99 16.89 -14.51
C ALA A 457 -22.99 17.65 -15.41
N SER A 458 -23.57 18.76 -14.94
CA SER A 458 -24.45 19.62 -15.75
C SER A 458 -23.71 20.62 -16.65
N GLN A 459 -22.37 20.70 -16.56
CA GLN A 459 -21.51 21.55 -17.39
C GLN A 459 -21.93 23.03 -17.36
N ASN A 460 -22.25 23.50 -16.16
CA ASN A 460 -22.71 24.87 -15.90
C ASN A 460 -22.20 25.37 -14.54
N ILE A 461 -22.37 26.66 -14.30
CA ILE A 461 -22.31 27.24 -12.96
C ILE A 461 -23.73 27.59 -12.49
N SER A 462 -24.01 27.46 -11.19
CA SER A 462 -25.24 27.98 -10.57
C SER A 462 -24.92 29.21 -9.74
N VAL A 463 -25.64 30.31 -9.96
CA VAL A 463 -25.57 31.53 -9.15
C VAL A 463 -26.81 31.61 -8.27
N LEU A 464 -26.65 31.76 -6.96
CA LEU A 464 -27.74 31.88 -6.00
C LEU A 464 -27.56 33.19 -5.21
N LEU A 465 -28.57 34.07 -5.28
CA LEU A 465 -28.53 35.35 -4.58
C LEU A 465 -28.97 35.20 -3.13
N GLY A 466 -28.22 35.78 -2.19
CA GLY A 466 -28.51 35.73 -0.76
C GLY A 466 -29.65 36.66 -0.37
N ASP A 467 -30.51 36.22 0.55
CA ASP A 467 -31.54 37.10 1.14
C ASP A 467 -31.00 37.97 2.28
N GLY A 468 -29.86 37.59 2.86
CA GLY A 468 -29.16 38.29 3.94
C GLY A 468 -29.67 37.93 5.34
N VAL A 469 -30.46 36.86 5.47
CA VAL A 469 -30.94 36.28 6.74
C VAL A 469 -30.69 34.75 6.80
N GLY A 470 -29.75 34.25 6.00
CA GLY A 470 -29.43 32.82 5.91
C GLY A 470 -30.27 32.02 4.90
N GLY A 471 -30.84 32.67 3.89
CA GLY A 471 -31.53 32.01 2.77
C GLY A 471 -30.96 32.39 1.40
N PHE A 472 -31.21 31.54 0.41
CA PHE A 472 -30.82 31.74 -0.98
C PHE A 472 -32.03 31.71 -1.92
N GLY A 473 -31.99 32.58 -2.93
CA GLY A 473 -32.94 32.57 -4.05
C GLY A 473 -32.76 31.37 -4.98
N THR A 474 -33.66 31.23 -5.96
CA THR A 474 -33.59 30.17 -6.97
C THR A 474 -32.31 30.26 -7.79
N ALA A 475 -31.57 29.15 -7.90
CA ALA A 475 -30.36 29.05 -8.70
C ALA A 475 -30.60 29.44 -10.17
N LYS A 476 -29.70 30.28 -10.70
CA LYS A 476 -29.67 30.67 -12.10
C LYS A 476 -28.41 30.14 -12.77
N ASN A 477 -28.60 29.37 -13.85
CA ASN A 477 -27.54 28.58 -14.44
C ASN A 477 -26.95 29.23 -15.69
N TYR A 478 -25.62 29.27 -15.76
CA TYR A 478 -24.85 29.79 -16.91
C TYR A 478 -23.97 28.68 -17.46
N LYS A 479 -24.02 28.45 -18.78
CA LYS A 479 -23.17 27.46 -19.43
C LYS A 479 -21.72 27.93 -19.47
N VAL A 480 -20.82 27.00 -19.18
CA VAL A 480 -19.37 27.10 -19.36
C VAL A 480 -18.92 25.89 -20.20
N PRO A 481 -17.66 25.83 -20.69
CA PRO A 481 -17.13 24.66 -21.38
C PRO A 481 -17.21 23.39 -20.52
N SER A 482 -17.19 22.21 -21.16
CA SER A 482 -17.51 20.94 -20.50
C SER A 482 -16.54 20.57 -19.37
N ARG A 483 -17.03 19.79 -18.39
CA ARG A 483 -16.31 19.40 -17.17
C ARG A 483 -15.62 20.59 -16.46
N PRO A 484 -16.37 21.64 -16.05
CA PRO A 484 -15.79 22.71 -15.26
C PRO A 484 -15.35 22.20 -13.88
N SER A 485 -14.23 22.70 -13.36
CA SER A 485 -13.52 22.13 -12.20
C SER A 485 -13.51 23.06 -10.97
N SER A 486 -13.13 24.33 -11.13
CA SER A 486 -13.04 25.32 -10.05
C SER A 486 -13.49 26.71 -10.50
N VAL A 487 -13.85 27.57 -9.55
CA VAL A 487 -14.25 28.97 -9.76
C VAL A 487 -13.55 29.89 -8.76
N THR A 488 -13.15 31.07 -9.23
CA THR A 488 -12.77 32.20 -8.37
C THR A 488 -13.50 33.49 -8.80
N VAL A 489 -13.58 34.45 -7.89
CA VAL A 489 -14.31 35.72 -8.03
C VAL A 489 -13.32 36.88 -8.02
N GLY A 490 -13.48 37.84 -8.92
CA GLY A 490 -12.61 39.02 -9.01
C GLY A 490 -13.26 40.14 -9.82
N ASP A 491 -12.62 41.31 -9.85
CA ASP A 491 -12.96 42.40 -10.78
C ASP A 491 -11.90 42.45 -11.88
N PHE A 492 -12.06 41.62 -12.93
CA PHE A 492 -11.05 41.42 -13.97
C PHE A 492 -11.04 42.57 -14.99
N ASN A 493 -12.07 43.42 -14.99
CA ASN A 493 -12.24 44.53 -15.93
C ASN A 493 -12.20 45.93 -15.28
N LYS A 494 -12.05 46.01 -13.95
CA LYS A 494 -11.97 47.23 -13.14
C LYS A 494 -13.22 48.12 -13.21
N ASP A 495 -14.40 47.56 -13.47
CA ASP A 495 -15.69 48.28 -13.38
C ASP A 495 -16.38 48.14 -12.00
N GLY A 496 -15.68 47.55 -11.04
CA GLY A 496 -16.08 47.42 -9.65
C GLY A 496 -17.12 46.35 -9.42
N LYS A 497 -17.30 45.39 -10.33
CA LYS A 497 -18.28 44.30 -10.24
C LYS A 497 -17.59 42.96 -10.00
N SER A 498 -18.33 42.02 -9.43
CA SER A 498 -17.90 40.63 -9.31
C SER A 498 -18.03 39.91 -10.66
N ASP A 499 -16.90 39.69 -11.31
CA ASP A 499 -16.68 38.77 -12.44
C ASP A 499 -16.28 37.37 -11.92
N LEU A 500 -16.28 36.37 -12.80
CA LEU A 500 -15.88 34.99 -12.48
C LEU A 500 -14.80 34.47 -13.43
N ALA A 501 -13.87 33.69 -12.90
CA ALA A 501 -12.95 32.85 -13.67
C ALA A 501 -13.22 31.37 -13.33
N VAL A 502 -13.51 30.55 -14.35
CA VAL A 502 -13.94 29.14 -14.21
C VAL A 502 -13.08 28.22 -15.07
N THR A 503 -12.41 27.23 -14.48
CA THR A 503 -11.56 26.28 -15.22
C THR A 503 -12.36 25.16 -15.86
N SER A 504 -11.93 24.67 -17.03
CA SER A 504 -12.49 23.50 -17.73
C SER A 504 -11.43 22.42 -17.94
N SER A 505 -11.59 21.30 -17.22
CA SER A 505 -10.67 20.15 -17.27
C SER A 505 -10.62 19.43 -18.62
N TYR A 506 -11.63 19.61 -19.49
CA TYR A 506 -11.69 18.96 -20.80
C TYR A 506 -11.14 19.83 -21.93
N PHE A 507 -11.34 21.14 -21.86
CA PHE A 507 -10.88 22.09 -22.88
C PHE A 507 -9.56 22.78 -22.54
N ASN A 508 -8.91 22.41 -21.42
CA ASN A 508 -7.61 22.94 -20.99
C ASN A 508 -7.57 24.48 -20.97
N ASN A 509 -8.65 25.10 -20.47
CA ASN A 509 -8.79 26.55 -20.47
C ASN A 509 -9.46 27.10 -19.20
N VAL A 510 -9.32 28.42 -19.01
CA VAL A 510 -10.08 29.21 -18.05
C VAL A 510 -11.07 30.11 -18.79
N SER A 511 -12.31 30.12 -18.32
CA SER A 511 -13.43 30.91 -18.85
C SER A 511 -13.70 32.12 -17.95
N ILE A 512 -13.64 33.32 -18.52
CA ILE A 512 -13.90 34.59 -17.85
C ILE A 512 -15.31 35.07 -18.16
N LEU A 513 -16.12 35.27 -17.13
CA LEU A 513 -17.51 35.73 -17.23
C LEU A 513 -17.63 37.08 -16.54
N LEU A 514 -17.80 38.15 -17.34
CA LEU A 514 -17.93 39.52 -16.80
C LEU A 514 -19.33 39.77 -16.25
N GLY A 515 -19.41 40.33 -15.04
CA GLY A 515 -20.63 40.56 -14.29
C GLY A 515 -21.41 41.80 -14.71
N ASN A 516 -22.73 41.77 -14.49
CA ASN A 516 -23.65 42.87 -14.83
C ASN A 516 -24.24 43.60 -13.60
N SER A 517 -23.90 43.19 -12.37
CA SER A 517 -24.46 43.70 -11.09
C SER A 517 -25.95 43.46 -10.87
N ASP A 518 -26.51 42.42 -11.50
CA ASP A 518 -27.90 41.98 -11.31
C ASP A 518 -27.99 40.46 -11.10
N GLY A 519 -26.89 39.83 -10.64
CA GLY A 519 -26.75 38.38 -10.59
C GLY A 519 -26.58 37.74 -11.98
N THR A 520 -26.22 38.52 -13.01
CA THR A 520 -26.02 38.03 -14.37
C THR A 520 -24.65 38.33 -14.95
N PHE A 521 -24.31 37.50 -15.94
CA PHE A 521 -22.98 37.41 -16.53
C PHE A 521 -23.08 37.43 -18.06
N ASN A 522 -22.06 38.02 -18.67
CA ASN A 522 -21.86 38.04 -20.11
C ASN A 522 -21.35 36.68 -20.62
N SER A 523 -21.30 36.51 -21.94
CA SER A 523 -20.75 35.30 -22.55
C SER A 523 -19.29 35.07 -22.15
N ALA A 524 -18.94 33.84 -21.81
CA ALA A 524 -17.60 33.47 -21.38
C ALA A 524 -16.55 33.73 -22.48
N THR A 525 -15.44 34.36 -22.10
CA THR A 525 -14.22 34.47 -22.93
C THR A 525 -13.20 33.45 -22.43
N GLN A 526 -12.56 32.68 -23.33
CA GLN A 526 -11.69 31.56 -22.97
C GLN A 526 -10.21 31.92 -23.17
N PHE A 527 -9.36 31.42 -22.28
CA PHE A 527 -7.90 31.55 -22.33
C PHE A 527 -7.26 30.19 -22.01
N ASP A 528 -6.37 29.73 -22.88
CA ASP A 528 -5.76 28.40 -22.77
C ASP A 528 -4.75 28.35 -21.62
N VAL A 529 -4.68 27.19 -20.96
CA VAL A 529 -3.80 26.90 -19.81
C VAL A 529 -3.17 25.51 -20.00
N GLY A 530 -2.49 24.98 -18.97
CA GLY A 530 -2.01 23.60 -18.98
C GLY A 530 -3.12 22.55 -19.02
N ILE A 531 -2.72 21.28 -19.06
CA ILE A 531 -3.63 20.15 -19.31
C ILE A 531 -4.34 19.73 -18.01
N ASN A 532 -5.65 19.52 -18.12
CA ASN A 532 -6.56 19.16 -17.02
C ASN A 532 -6.47 20.17 -15.85
N PRO A 533 -6.84 21.44 -16.08
CA PRO A 533 -6.86 22.46 -15.03
C PRO A 533 -7.86 22.09 -13.93
N ASN A 534 -7.36 21.97 -12.71
CA ASN A 534 -8.10 21.51 -11.54
C ASN A 534 -8.59 22.67 -10.67
N PHE A 535 -7.72 23.66 -10.43
CA PHE A 535 -7.98 24.75 -9.50
C PHE A 535 -7.47 26.09 -10.02
N VAL A 536 -8.17 27.19 -9.72
CA VAL A 536 -7.78 28.55 -10.10
C VAL A 536 -7.87 29.50 -8.92
N VAL A 537 -6.86 30.36 -8.78
CA VAL A 537 -6.85 31.51 -7.87
C VAL A 537 -6.49 32.79 -8.61
N THR A 538 -6.73 33.93 -7.97
CA THR A 538 -6.39 35.26 -8.49
C THR A 538 -5.49 36.01 -7.51
N GLY A 539 -4.63 36.86 -8.04
CA GLY A 539 -3.68 37.69 -7.30
C GLY A 539 -3.15 38.79 -8.21
N ASP A 540 -2.23 39.63 -7.71
CA ASP A 540 -1.47 40.58 -8.52
C ASP A 540 -0.01 40.10 -8.55
N PHE A 541 0.35 39.31 -9.56
CA PHE A 541 1.67 38.66 -9.63
C PHE A 541 2.74 39.57 -10.23
N ASN A 542 2.34 40.70 -10.83
CA ASN A 542 3.21 41.66 -11.51
C ASN A 542 3.21 43.08 -10.92
N ASN A 543 2.48 43.30 -9.82
CA ASN A 543 2.34 44.55 -9.08
C ASN A 543 1.73 45.74 -9.88
N ASP A 544 1.00 45.48 -10.97
CA ASP A 544 0.33 46.54 -11.76
C ASP A 544 -1.11 46.87 -11.30
N ASN A 545 -1.50 46.31 -10.16
CA ASN A 545 -2.79 46.44 -9.47
C ASN A 545 -3.96 45.85 -10.27
N LYS A 546 -3.74 44.99 -11.26
CA LYS A 546 -4.79 44.21 -11.94
C LYS A 546 -4.81 42.79 -11.38
N LEU A 547 -5.94 42.12 -11.58
CA LEU A 547 -6.08 40.73 -11.20
C LEU A 547 -5.56 39.82 -12.31
N ASP A 548 -4.52 39.08 -11.98
CA ASP A 548 -3.94 37.97 -12.72
C ASP A 548 -4.59 36.64 -12.26
N LEU A 549 -4.27 35.54 -12.95
CA LEU A 549 -4.74 34.19 -12.58
C LEU A 549 -3.59 33.19 -12.50
N ALA A 550 -3.66 32.30 -11.49
CA ALA A 550 -2.81 31.13 -11.36
C ALA A 550 -3.68 29.86 -11.38
N VAL A 551 -3.34 28.90 -12.24
CA VAL A 551 -4.15 27.70 -12.50
C VAL A 551 -3.31 26.44 -12.34
N ALA A 552 -3.69 25.54 -11.43
CA ALA A 552 -3.05 24.24 -11.23
C ALA A 552 -3.54 23.22 -12.27
N ASN A 553 -2.61 22.62 -13.02
CA ASN A 553 -2.90 21.74 -14.15
C ASN A 553 -2.41 20.32 -13.87
N SER A 554 -3.34 19.40 -13.56
CA SER A 554 -2.98 18.12 -12.94
C SER A 554 -2.12 17.25 -13.84
N ASP A 555 -2.45 17.17 -15.12
CA ASP A 555 -1.86 16.16 -16.01
C ASP A 555 -0.56 16.68 -16.63
N SER A 556 -0.45 17.99 -16.85
CA SER A 556 0.81 18.62 -17.28
C SER A 556 1.78 18.99 -16.15
N HIS A 557 1.44 18.68 -14.89
CA HIS A 557 2.28 18.84 -13.68
C HIS A 557 2.89 20.24 -13.50
N ASN A 558 2.11 21.28 -13.77
CA ASN A 558 2.56 22.69 -13.69
C ASN A 558 1.43 23.61 -13.19
N VAL A 559 1.81 24.86 -12.90
CA VAL A 559 0.88 25.98 -12.72
C VAL A 559 1.01 26.95 -13.89
N SER A 560 -0.12 27.33 -14.50
CA SER A 560 -0.20 28.38 -15.52
C SER A 560 -0.46 29.73 -14.88
N ILE A 561 0.32 30.75 -15.25
CA ILE A 561 0.17 32.15 -14.86
C ILE A 561 -0.32 32.97 -16.05
N LEU A 562 -1.41 33.69 -15.87
CA LEU A 562 -2.05 34.51 -16.89
C LEU A 562 -2.14 35.95 -16.38
N LEU A 563 -1.37 36.85 -16.97
CA LEU A 563 -1.35 38.27 -16.57
C LEU A 563 -2.56 39.01 -17.16
N GLY A 564 -3.31 39.70 -16.30
CA GLY A 564 -4.54 40.40 -16.62
C GLY A 564 -4.27 41.75 -17.29
N ASN A 565 -5.02 42.05 -18.35
CA ASN A 565 -4.97 43.38 -18.99
C ASN A 565 -5.83 44.44 -18.28
N GLY A 566 -6.65 44.02 -17.31
CA GLY A 566 -7.53 44.90 -16.52
C GLY A 566 -8.77 45.39 -17.27
N ALA A 567 -9.11 44.73 -18.38
CA ALA A 567 -10.32 44.92 -19.18
C ALA A 567 -11.04 43.58 -19.45
N GLY A 568 -10.84 42.58 -18.58
CA GLY A 568 -11.40 41.23 -18.71
C GLY A 568 -10.65 40.29 -19.66
N GLY A 569 -9.49 40.70 -20.19
CA GLY A 569 -8.64 39.86 -21.03
C GLY A 569 -7.31 39.51 -20.38
N PHE A 570 -6.72 38.40 -20.80
CA PHE A 570 -5.48 37.87 -20.25
C PHE A 570 -4.40 37.65 -21.32
N GLY A 571 -3.14 37.67 -20.90
CA GLY A 571 -2.00 37.28 -21.73
C GLY A 571 -1.93 35.76 -21.98
N ILE A 572 -0.93 35.34 -22.74
CA ILE A 572 -0.61 33.92 -22.94
C ILE A 572 -0.14 33.32 -21.60
N ALA A 573 -0.60 32.13 -21.27
CA ALA A 573 -0.17 31.40 -20.07
C ALA A 573 1.33 31.13 -20.04
N THR A 574 1.98 31.47 -18.92
CA THR A 574 3.37 31.07 -18.61
C THR A 574 3.32 29.92 -17.62
N ASN A 575 3.97 28.80 -17.91
CA ASN A 575 3.87 27.57 -17.11
C ASN A 575 5.11 27.36 -16.24
N PHE A 576 4.91 26.98 -14.98
CA PHE A 576 5.97 26.67 -14.01
C PHE A 576 5.78 25.25 -13.46
N ASP A 577 6.80 24.40 -13.60
CA ASP A 577 6.76 22.99 -13.20
C ASP A 577 6.68 22.85 -11.66
N VAL A 578 5.87 21.88 -11.19
CA VAL A 578 5.64 21.60 -9.76
C VAL A 578 5.69 20.08 -9.50
N GLY A 579 5.29 19.64 -8.31
CA GLY A 579 5.13 18.20 -8.02
C GLY A 579 4.06 17.52 -8.89
N LEU A 580 4.00 16.19 -8.83
CA LEU A 580 3.11 15.40 -9.69
C LEU A 580 1.64 15.61 -9.30
N ASN A 581 0.76 15.71 -10.31
CA ASN A 581 -0.69 15.87 -10.14
C ASN A 581 -1.06 17.01 -9.15
N PRO A 582 -0.78 18.29 -9.50
CA PRO A 582 -1.21 19.43 -8.71
C PRO A 582 -2.74 19.60 -8.80
N VAL A 583 -3.39 19.70 -7.64
CA VAL A 583 -4.86 19.74 -7.51
C VAL A 583 -5.40 20.99 -6.82
N SER A 584 -4.55 21.77 -6.16
CA SER A 584 -4.91 23.05 -5.54
C SER A 584 -3.71 23.99 -5.55
N VAL A 585 -3.97 25.29 -5.64
CA VAL A 585 -2.98 26.37 -5.60
C VAL A 585 -3.54 27.50 -4.75
N THR A 586 -2.69 28.19 -4.00
CA THR A 586 -3.01 29.42 -3.27
C THR A 586 -1.92 30.47 -3.43
N VAL A 587 -2.30 31.74 -3.34
CA VAL A 587 -1.37 32.88 -3.26
C VAL A 587 -0.97 33.10 -1.81
N ILE A 588 0.30 33.38 -1.57
CA ILE A 588 0.89 33.59 -0.24
C ILE A 588 2.09 34.55 -0.38
N ASP A 589 2.54 35.18 0.70
CA ASP A 589 3.86 35.83 0.80
C ASP A 589 4.65 34.98 1.79
N PHE A 590 5.44 34.03 1.28
CA PHE A 590 6.02 32.93 2.07
C PHE A 590 7.42 33.28 2.59
N ASP A 591 8.18 34.12 1.87
CA ASP A 591 9.47 34.65 2.34
C ASP A 591 9.39 36.07 2.93
N ASN A 592 8.17 36.65 2.99
CA ASN A 592 7.87 37.95 3.61
C ASN A 592 8.60 39.12 2.90
N ASP A 593 8.83 39.00 1.60
CA ASP A 593 9.45 40.03 0.77
C ASP A 593 8.46 41.05 0.18
N GLY A 594 7.16 40.81 0.36
CA GLY A 594 6.07 41.70 -0.05
C GLY A 594 5.50 41.42 -1.44
N LYS A 595 5.86 40.30 -2.07
CA LYS A 595 5.31 39.86 -3.36
C LYS A 595 4.34 38.69 -3.19
N SER A 596 3.67 38.35 -4.27
CA SER A 596 2.83 37.15 -4.36
C SER A 596 3.66 35.94 -4.80
N ASP A 597 3.89 35.03 -3.86
CA ASP A 597 4.34 33.66 -4.08
C ASP A 597 3.15 32.72 -4.34
N LEU A 598 3.45 31.48 -4.71
CA LEU A 598 2.46 30.42 -4.87
C LEU A 598 2.81 29.18 -4.08
N ALA A 599 1.83 28.63 -3.37
CA ALA A 599 1.88 27.29 -2.79
C ALA A 599 0.92 26.37 -3.53
N VAL A 600 1.34 25.13 -3.82
CA VAL A 600 0.64 24.19 -4.71
C VAL A 600 0.60 22.80 -4.09
N ALA A 601 -0.58 22.18 -3.98
CA ALA A 601 -0.76 20.84 -3.41
C ALA A 601 -0.66 19.77 -4.50
N ASN A 602 0.35 18.89 -4.39
CA ASN A 602 0.70 17.90 -5.40
C ASN A 602 0.25 16.50 -4.95
N ALA A 603 -1.01 16.16 -5.25
CA ALA A 603 -1.61 14.89 -4.85
C ALA A 603 -0.90 13.67 -5.45
N GLY A 604 -0.10 13.80 -6.51
CA GLY A 604 0.67 12.71 -7.10
C GLY A 604 1.96 12.38 -6.37
N SER A 605 2.56 13.34 -5.66
CA SER A 605 3.87 13.21 -5.02
C SER A 605 3.86 13.33 -3.48
N ASP A 606 2.69 13.51 -2.86
CA ASP A 606 2.52 13.71 -1.40
C ASP A 606 3.35 14.89 -0.86
N THR A 607 3.45 15.95 -1.67
CA THR A 607 4.17 17.20 -1.36
C THR A 607 3.30 18.42 -1.58
N ILE A 608 3.70 19.55 -1.00
CA ILE A 608 3.40 20.88 -1.55
C ILE A 608 4.63 21.45 -2.27
N SER A 609 4.43 22.26 -3.31
CA SER A 609 5.45 23.08 -3.95
C SER A 609 5.27 24.54 -3.55
N VAL A 610 6.32 25.23 -3.13
CA VAL A 610 6.35 26.69 -2.99
C VAL A 610 7.20 27.28 -4.11
N LEU A 611 6.68 28.29 -4.80
CA LEU A 611 7.35 29.02 -5.86
C LEU A 611 7.41 30.49 -5.47
N LEU A 612 8.62 31.00 -5.24
CA LEU A 612 8.84 32.41 -4.87
C LEU A 612 8.66 33.34 -6.08
N GLY A 613 7.92 34.43 -5.91
CA GLY A 613 7.58 35.38 -6.97
C GLY A 613 8.68 36.40 -7.24
N ASP A 614 8.90 36.74 -8.51
CA ASP A 614 9.80 37.85 -8.87
C ASP A 614 9.10 39.22 -8.85
N GLY A 615 7.76 39.24 -8.72
CA GLY A 615 6.93 40.44 -8.66
C GLY A 615 6.68 41.09 -10.02
N ASN A 616 7.01 40.40 -11.12
CA ASN A 616 6.80 40.80 -12.52
C ASN A 616 5.99 39.72 -13.29
N GLY A 617 5.36 38.78 -12.59
CA GLY A 617 4.68 37.61 -13.16
C GLY A 617 5.57 36.38 -13.38
N GLY A 618 6.85 36.44 -13.00
CA GLY A 618 7.78 35.31 -13.00
C GLY A 618 7.84 34.62 -11.64
N PHE A 619 8.15 33.33 -11.63
CA PHE A 619 8.31 32.52 -10.43
C PHE A 619 9.61 31.71 -10.46
N GLY A 620 10.19 31.50 -9.28
CA GLY A 620 11.37 30.67 -9.07
C GLY A 620 11.12 29.17 -9.29
N VAL A 621 12.18 28.37 -9.12
CA VAL A 621 12.07 26.91 -9.13
C VAL A 621 11.26 26.44 -7.91
N ALA A 622 10.32 25.53 -8.12
CA ALA A 622 9.51 24.95 -7.06
C ALA A 622 10.36 24.24 -5.98
N THR A 623 10.23 24.68 -4.73
CA THR A 623 10.77 24.00 -3.55
C THR A 623 9.69 23.08 -2.99
N ASN A 624 10.01 21.79 -2.76
CA ASN A 624 9.03 20.78 -2.39
C ASN A 624 9.10 20.38 -0.91
N PHE A 625 7.97 20.42 -0.23
CA PHE A 625 7.82 20.13 1.20
C PHE A 625 6.94 18.88 1.37
N GLY A 626 7.42 17.88 2.12
CA GLY A 626 6.66 16.66 2.39
C GLY A 626 5.52 16.90 3.38
N VAL A 627 4.32 16.40 3.06
CA VAL A 627 3.09 16.55 3.87
C VAL A 627 2.40 15.18 4.05
N GLY A 628 1.14 15.15 4.49
CA GLY A 628 0.36 13.90 4.52
C GLY A 628 0.00 13.40 3.12
N THR A 629 -0.51 12.17 3.04
CA THR A 629 -0.81 11.52 1.75
C THR A 629 -2.04 12.12 1.05
N LYS A 630 -1.91 12.29 -0.27
CA LYS A 630 -2.88 12.92 -1.18
C LYS A 630 -3.32 14.32 -0.69
N PRO A 631 -2.40 15.30 -0.59
CA PRO A 631 -2.76 16.69 -0.28
C PRO A 631 -3.71 17.23 -1.36
N HIS A 632 -4.86 17.76 -0.94
CA HIS A 632 -5.97 18.09 -1.84
C HIS A 632 -6.36 19.58 -1.84
N ALA A 633 -6.16 20.29 -0.73
CA ALA A 633 -6.47 21.72 -0.64
C ALA A 633 -5.54 22.45 0.33
N LEU A 634 -5.33 23.74 0.06
CA LEU A 634 -4.51 24.65 0.83
C LEU A 634 -5.35 25.79 1.40
N ALA A 635 -4.98 26.28 2.58
CA ALA A 635 -5.40 27.58 3.10
C ALA A 635 -4.20 28.31 3.71
N VAL A 636 -4.27 29.64 3.70
CA VAL A 636 -3.21 30.54 4.19
C VAL A 636 -3.71 31.23 5.45
N GLY A 637 -2.84 31.37 6.46
CA GLY A 637 -3.13 32.16 7.65
C GLY A 637 -1.96 32.18 8.62
N ASP A 638 -1.94 33.16 9.51
CA ASP A 638 -0.99 33.21 10.63
C ASP A 638 -1.49 32.26 11.75
N PHE A 639 -0.91 31.06 11.87
CA PHE A 639 -1.34 30.05 12.85
C PHE A 639 -0.50 30.07 14.15
N ASN A 640 0.74 30.57 14.07
CA ASN A 640 1.69 30.66 15.19
C ASN A 640 1.75 32.04 15.87
N LYS A 641 1.12 33.07 15.29
CA LYS A 641 1.14 34.48 15.70
C LYS A 641 2.51 35.15 15.67
N ASP A 642 3.37 34.74 14.73
CA ASP A 642 4.65 35.39 14.44
C ASP A 642 4.50 36.64 13.52
N GLY A 643 3.36 36.76 12.83
CA GLY A 643 3.05 37.83 11.88
C GLY A 643 3.39 37.53 10.41
N GLN A 644 3.73 36.28 10.09
CA GLN A 644 3.97 35.77 8.74
C GLN A 644 2.80 34.88 8.28
N SER A 645 2.78 34.52 7.00
CA SER A 645 1.74 33.66 6.45
C SER A 645 2.18 32.21 6.45
N ASP A 646 1.45 31.35 7.17
CA ASP A 646 1.64 29.90 7.16
C ASP A 646 0.66 29.21 6.19
N LEU A 647 0.89 27.92 5.93
CA LEU A 647 0.04 27.06 5.12
C LEU A 647 -0.60 25.94 5.96
N ALA A 648 -1.90 25.73 5.76
CA ALA A 648 -2.63 24.55 6.22
C ALA A 648 -3.00 23.67 5.01
N VAL A 649 -2.71 22.37 5.09
CA VAL A 649 -2.79 21.42 3.97
C VAL A 649 -3.73 20.27 4.33
N ALA A 650 -4.86 20.16 3.63
CA ALA A 650 -5.81 19.06 3.81
C ALA A 650 -5.33 17.79 3.08
N ASN A 651 -5.00 16.73 3.82
CA ASN A 651 -4.46 15.48 3.27
C ASN A 651 -5.57 14.42 3.19
N SER A 652 -6.03 14.13 1.97
CA SER A 652 -7.29 13.42 1.76
C SER A 652 -7.24 11.93 2.16
N GLU A 653 -6.14 11.22 1.96
CA GLU A 653 -6.02 9.79 2.35
C GLU A 653 -5.40 9.62 3.74
N SER A 654 -4.58 10.57 4.22
CA SER A 654 -4.12 10.62 5.62
C SER A 654 -5.19 11.10 6.61
N LYS A 655 -6.32 11.65 6.13
CA LYS A 655 -7.49 12.07 6.95
C LYS A 655 -7.15 13.15 7.98
N ASN A 656 -6.15 13.99 7.68
CA ASN A 656 -5.63 15.00 8.59
C ASN A 656 -5.29 16.31 7.86
N VAL A 657 -4.96 17.34 8.65
CA VAL A 657 -4.42 18.61 8.16
C VAL A 657 -2.97 18.76 8.62
N SER A 658 -2.04 19.00 7.70
CA SER A 658 -0.65 19.39 8.01
C SER A 658 -0.52 20.92 8.08
N LEU A 659 0.43 21.42 8.86
CA LEU A 659 0.83 22.85 8.86
C LEU A 659 2.25 23.01 8.30
N VAL A 660 2.52 24.05 7.51
CA VAL A 660 3.87 24.42 7.07
C VAL A 660 4.07 25.90 7.39
N TYR A 661 5.06 26.21 8.22
CA TYR A 661 5.34 27.57 8.70
C TYR A 661 6.39 28.26 7.81
N ALA A 662 6.30 29.59 7.69
CA ALA A 662 7.24 30.39 6.91
C ALA A 662 8.62 30.57 7.59
N ASP A 663 8.67 30.56 8.93
CA ASP A 663 9.88 30.79 9.74
C ASP A 663 10.84 29.58 9.83
N ASP A 664 10.46 28.46 9.21
CA ASP A 664 11.05 27.16 9.45
C ASP A 664 12.30 26.87 8.61
N GLU A 665 13.42 27.52 8.95
CA GLU A 665 14.76 27.29 8.35
C GLU A 665 15.24 25.82 8.39
N THR A 666 14.49 24.90 9.01
CA THR A 666 14.82 23.46 9.13
C THR A 666 14.12 22.55 8.12
N TYR A 667 13.30 23.09 7.22
CA TYR A 667 12.59 22.30 6.22
C TYR A 667 13.49 21.89 5.05
N GLU A 668 14.17 20.75 5.18
CA GLU A 668 14.96 20.16 4.08
C GLU A 668 14.07 19.85 2.86
N PRO A 669 14.33 20.43 1.67
CA PRO A 669 13.53 20.20 0.48
C PRO A 669 13.56 18.74 0.06
N VAL A 670 12.39 18.15 -0.20
CA VAL A 670 12.32 16.79 -0.76
C VAL A 670 12.84 16.84 -2.21
N PRO A 671 13.81 15.98 -2.59
CA PRO A 671 14.30 15.94 -3.96
C PRO A 671 13.14 15.78 -4.96
N PRO A 672 13.10 16.56 -6.06
CA PRO A 672 12.07 16.41 -7.07
C PRO A 672 12.02 14.96 -7.56
N GLN A 673 10.83 14.35 -7.52
CA GLN A 673 10.64 13.04 -8.14
C GLN A 673 10.92 13.18 -9.65
N PRO A 674 11.71 12.27 -10.26
CA PRO A 674 11.99 12.36 -11.69
C PRO A 674 10.67 12.36 -12.50
N ILE A 675 10.45 13.42 -13.28
CA ILE A 675 9.31 13.50 -14.18
C ILE A 675 9.50 12.42 -15.26
N LEU A 676 8.75 11.33 -15.12
CA LEU A 676 8.58 10.33 -16.16
C LEU A 676 7.77 10.96 -17.30
N ILE A 677 8.37 11.08 -18.49
CA ILE A 677 7.66 11.50 -19.70
C ILE A 677 6.72 10.37 -20.11
N ASN A 678 5.48 10.43 -19.61
CA ASN A 678 4.47 9.39 -19.83
C ASN A 678 3.49 9.70 -20.96
N GLU A 679 3.47 10.93 -21.50
CA GLU A 679 2.51 11.35 -22.53
C GLU A 679 3.16 12.11 -23.70
N ILE A 680 2.59 11.88 -24.89
CA ILE A 680 2.74 12.69 -26.09
C ILE A 680 1.31 13.02 -26.53
N LEU A 681 0.92 14.29 -26.51
CA LEU A 681 -0.43 14.68 -26.93
C LEU A 681 -0.51 14.93 -28.43
N PHE A 682 -1.67 14.58 -28.98
CA PHE A 682 -2.12 14.89 -30.33
C PHE A 682 -3.46 15.61 -30.23
N ASP A 683 -3.64 16.71 -30.97
CA ASP A 683 -4.94 17.38 -31.09
C ASP A 683 -5.68 16.88 -32.36
N PRO A 684 -6.80 16.14 -32.23
CA PRO A 684 -7.63 15.74 -33.37
C PRO A 684 -8.58 16.86 -33.81
N PRO A 685 -8.94 16.95 -35.10
CA PRO A 685 -9.53 18.15 -35.67
C PRO A 685 -10.88 18.55 -35.05
N SER A 686 -10.90 19.74 -34.44
CA SER A 686 -12.12 20.52 -34.27
C SER A 686 -12.10 21.75 -35.18
N THR A 687 -13.26 22.16 -35.67
CA THR A 687 -13.37 23.19 -36.71
C THR A 687 -13.34 24.60 -36.11
N ASP A 688 -12.16 25.21 -35.95
CA ASP A 688 -11.76 26.56 -36.45
C ASP A 688 -10.43 27.07 -35.79
N THR A 689 -9.61 27.81 -36.56
CA THR A 689 -8.43 28.63 -36.14
C THR A 689 -7.13 27.99 -35.58
N SER A 690 -6.38 27.33 -36.47
CA SER A 690 -4.95 27.65 -36.77
C SER A 690 -3.86 27.67 -35.65
N LYS A 691 -3.73 26.62 -34.83
CA LYS A 691 -2.43 26.22 -34.24
C LYS A 691 -2.30 24.70 -34.14
N GLU A 692 -1.66 24.08 -35.13
CA GLU A 692 -1.21 22.69 -35.06
C GLU A 692 0.18 22.66 -34.38
N TYR A 693 0.34 21.94 -33.26
CA TYR A 693 1.66 21.72 -32.65
C TYR A 693 1.73 20.38 -31.90
N ILE A 694 2.94 19.83 -31.80
CA ILE A 694 3.30 18.73 -30.89
C ILE A 694 4.20 19.34 -29.83
N GLU A 695 3.92 19.08 -28.56
CA GLU A 695 4.75 19.55 -27.45
C GLU A 695 5.39 18.38 -26.71
N LEU A 696 6.72 18.41 -26.57
CA LEU A 696 7.50 17.46 -25.78
C LEU A 696 8.07 18.19 -24.56
N ARG A 697 7.43 18.03 -23.39
CA ARG A 697 7.83 18.70 -22.15
C ARG A 697 8.88 17.89 -21.38
N GLY A 698 9.89 18.57 -20.83
CA GLY A 698 10.92 17.96 -19.97
C GLY A 698 12.12 18.87 -19.72
N THR A 699 12.69 18.76 -18.52
CA THR A 699 13.71 19.67 -17.96
C THR A 699 14.95 19.84 -18.88
N PRO A 700 15.54 21.05 -18.98
CA PRO A 700 16.84 21.23 -19.63
C PRO A 700 17.92 20.36 -18.98
N GLY A 701 18.68 19.61 -19.79
CA GLY A 701 19.75 18.72 -19.30
C GLY A 701 19.32 17.32 -18.83
N ALA A 702 18.03 16.98 -18.83
CA ALA A 702 17.57 15.62 -18.52
C ALA A 702 18.05 14.59 -19.58
N ILE A 703 18.51 13.42 -19.11
CA ILE A 703 18.87 12.28 -19.97
C ILE A 703 17.61 11.44 -20.24
N LEU A 704 17.23 11.32 -21.51
CA LEU A 704 16.14 10.41 -21.92
C LEU A 704 16.60 8.95 -21.81
N ALA A 705 15.72 8.10 -21.26
CA ALA A 705 16.03 6.69 -21.03
C ALA A 705 16.30 5.91 -22.34
N PRO A 706 17.13 4.86 -22.32
CA PRO A 706 17.29 3.98 -23.48
C PRO A 706 15.95 3.36 -23.90
N GLY A 707 15.58 3.53 -25.17
CA GLY A 707 14.32 3.02 -25.73
C GLY A 707 13.16 4.03 -25.84
N THR A 708 13.37 5.32 -25.53
CA THR A 708 12.39 6.38 -25.83
C THR A 708 12.34 6.68 -27.35
N TYR A 709 11.14 6.94 -27.87
CA TYR A 709 10.86 7.21 -29.29
C TYR A 709 10.59 8.70 -29.53
N LEU A 710 11.02 9.25 -30.68
CA LEU A 710 10.57 10.57 -31.16
C LEU A 710 9.80 10.43 -32.48
N VAL A 711 8.66 11.15 -32.56
CA VAL A 711 7.86 11.34 -33.78
C VAL A 711 7.89 12.82 -34.13
N ALA A 712 8.32 13.13 -35.36
CA ALA A 712 8.25 14.49 -35.91
C ALA A 712 7.24 14.54 -37.06
N ILE A 713 6.39 15.57 -37.07
CA ILE A 713 5.46 15.88 -38.16
C ILE A 713 5.89 17.20 -38.82
N GLU A 714 5.93 17.21 -40.15
CA GLU A 714 6.11 18.43 -40.96
C GLU A 714 4.77 19.19 -41.07
N GLY A 715 4.78 20.48 -40.69
CA GLY A 715 3.60 21.36 -40.77
C GLY A 715 3.34 21.91 -42.18
N ASP A 716 2.08 22.22 -42.49
CA ASP A 716 1.64 22.62 -43.84
C ASP A 716 2.16 24.03 -44.26
N SER A 717 2.84 24.11 -45.41
CA SER A 717 3.36 25.36 -45.97
C SER A 717 2.33 26.20 -46.76
N GLY A 718 1.03 25.87 -46.69
CA GLY A 718 -0.04 26.55 -47.43
C GLY A 718 -0.39 27.98 -46.96
N SER A 719 0.18 28.44 -45.85
CA SER A 719 0.01 29.80 -45.31
C SER A 719 0.90 30.83 -46.02
N SER A 720 0.36 31.98 -46.41
CA SER A 720 1.10 33.08 -47.05
C SER A 720 2.01 33.89 -46.11
N ASN A 721 2.35 33.33 -44.95
CA ASN A 721 3.33 33.84 -44.00
C ASN A 721 4.14 32.65 -43.47
N PRO A 722 5.41 32.47 -43.90
CA PRO A 722 6.19 31.29 -43.54
C PRO A 722 6.66 31.38 -42.09
N GLY A 723 6.07 30.57 -41.22
CA GLY A 723 6.75 30.12 -40.01
C GLY A 723 7.76 29.06 -40.42
N ASN A 724 9.04 29.26 -40.11
CA ASN A 724 10.08 28.31 -40.47
C ASN A 724 9.87 27.00 -39.70
N VAL A 725 10.25 25.86 -40.28
CA VAL A 725 10.31 24.56 -39.56
C VAL A 725 11.18 24.63 -38.30
N GLN A 726 12.14 25.58 -38.28
CA GLN A 726 12.98 25.97 -37.14
C GLN A 726 12.17 26.30 -35.86
N ASP A 727 10.94 26.80 -35.96
CA ASP A 727 10.12 27.18 -34.81
C ASP A 727 9.39 25.99 -34.15
N ILE A 728 9.36 24.82 -34.80
CA ILE A 728 8.65 23.62 -34.29
C ILE A 728 9.55 22.78 -33.36
N PHE A 729 10.88 22.79 -33.55
CA PHE A 729 11.81 21.98 -32.74
C PHE A 729 13.15 22.68 -32.42
N ASN A 730 13.27 23.23 -31.21
CA ASN A 730 14.58 23.59 -30.64
C ASN A 730 15.17 22.42 -29.83
N LEU A 731 16.07 21.64 -30.45
CA LEU A 731 16.73 20.49 -29.82
C LEU A 731 18.09 20.82 -29.16
N SER A 732 18.44 22.10 -29.02
CA SER A 732 19.76 22.50 -28.50
C SER A 732 19.94 22.05 -27.03
N GLY A 733 21.12 21.48 -26.73
CA GLY A 733 21.50 21.07 -25.37
C GLY A 733 20.86 19.78 -24.84
N LYS A 734 20.08 19.03 -25.63
CA LYS A 734 19.51 17.74 -25.24
C LYS A 734 20.44 16.57 -25.65
N GLN A 735 20.52 15.52 -24.83
CA GLN A 735 21.32 14.30 -25.09
C GLN A 735 20.42 13.06 -25.12
N PHE A 736 20.62 12.21 -26.13
CA PHE A 736 19.83 10.98 -26.34
C PHE A 736 20.55 9.73 -25.82
N GLY A 737 19.83 8.86 -25.12
CA GLY A 737 20.31 7.53 -24.74
C GLY A 737 20.58 6.60 -25.93
N SER A 738 21.24 5.47 -25.68
CA SER A 738 21.49 4.44 -26.71
C SER A 738 20.20 3.77 -27.18
N ASN A 739 20.17 3.39 -28.47
CA ASN A 739 19.06 2.69 -29.16
C ASN A 739 17.74 3.47 -29.36
N GLY A 740 17.79 4.79 -29.63
CA GLY A 740 16.59 5.58 -30.00
C GLY A 740 16.11 5.36 -31.44
N LEU A 741 14.82 5.62 -31.70
CA LEU A 741 14.18 5.64 -33.03
C LEU A 741 13.83 7.08 -33.43
N LEU A 742 14.05 7.43 -34.71
CA LEU A 742 13.63 8.71 -35.30
C LEU A 742 12.65 8.46 -36.46
N VAL A 743 11.48 9.08 -36.40
CA VAL A 743 10.45 9.02 -37.45
C VAL A 743 10.31 10.38 -38.12
N LEU A 744 10.32 10.40 -39.46
CA LEU A 744 10.16 11.59 -40.28
C LEU A 744 8.96 11.41 -41.22
N LEU A 745 8.05 12.39 -41.22
CA LEU A 745 6.90 12.49 -42.11
C LEU A 745 7.15 13.62 -43.12
N GLN A 746 6.86 13.38 -44.39
CA GLN A 746 7.08 14.36 -45.46
C GLN A 746 5.83 14.51 -46.34
N LYS A 747 5.38 15.75 -46.57
CA LYS A 747 4.17 16.07 -47.37
C LYS A 747 4.57 16.72 -48.69
N GLY A 748 4.69 15.90 -49.74
CA GLY A 748 5.22 16.33 -51.04
C GLY A 748 4.31 17.29 -51.83
N ASN A 749 4.90 18.36 -52.36
CA ASN A 749 4.25 19.31 -53.28
C ASN A 749 3.81 18.66 -54.62
N SER A 750 2.69 19.11 -55.18
CA SER A 750 2.17 18.63 -56.47
C SER A 750 2.99 19.13 -57.67
N TYR A 751 3.59 18.21 -58.44
CA TYR A 751 4.31 18.53 -59.67
C TYR A 751 3.41 18.47 -60.91
N ALA A 752 3.29 19.60 -61.63
CA ALA A 752 2.56 19.66 -62.90
C ALA A 752 3.42 19.12 -64.07
N VAL A 753 3.08 17.94 -64.59
CA VAL A 753 3.76 17.34 -65.76
C VAL A 753 3.04 17.72 -67.06
N ASN A 754 3.76 18.28 -68.03
CA ASN A 754 3.22 18.60 -69.35
C ASN A 754 3.11 17.31 -70.21
N PRO A 755 1.94 16.93 -70.78
CA PRO A 755 1.70 15.57 -71.31
C PRO A 755 2.51 15.10 -72.53
N ASN A 756 3.48 15.87 -73.05
CA ASN A 756 4.05 15.67 -74.38
C ASN A 756 5.59 15.68 -74.49
N SER A 757 6.35 15.49 -73.40
CA SER A 757 7.83 15.43 -73.44
C SER A 757 8.42 14.17 -72.81
N ASN A 758 9.03 13.30 -73.64
CA ASN A 758 9.67 12.04 -73.20
C ASN A 758 11.13 12.17 -72.73
N VAL A 759 11.67 13.39 -72.65
CA VAL A 759 12.93 13.71 -71.93
C VAL A 759 12.81 15.13 -71.37
N VAL A 760 13.09 15.31 -70.08
CA VAL A 760 13.37 16.63 -69.50
C VAL A 760 14.88 16.74 -69.29
N ILE A 761 15.48 17.79 -69.86
CA ILE A 761 16.91 18.07 -69.81
C ILE A 761 17.07 19.32 -68.93
N ASN A 762 18.01 19.31 -67.98
CA ASN A 762 18.35 20.49 -67.18
C ASN A 762 18.92 21.60 -68.09
N THR A 763 18.37 22.82 -68.00
CA THR A 763 18.95 24.03 -68.59
C THR A 763 19.02 25.18 -67.57
N GLY A 764 19.93 25.07 -66.59
CA GLY A 764 20.37 26.16 -65.72
C GLY A 764 21.89 26.16 -65.56
N THR A 765 22.57 27.22 -66.03
CA THR A 765 24.04 27.24 -66.18
C THR A 765 24.76 27.95 -65.02
N GLY A 766 25.66 27.24 -64.32
CA GLY A 766 26.65 27.80 -63.40
C GLY A 766 27.80 26.81 -63.19
N ALA A 767 29.06 27.26 -63.22
CA ALA A 767 30.22 26.37 -63.32
C ALA A 767 31.17 26.46 -62.11
N GLY A 768 31.61 25.31 -61.59
CA GLY A 768 32.66 25.18 -60.59
C GLY A 768 32.88 23.72 -60.20
N TRP A 769 34.13 23.23 -60.18
CA TRP A 769 34.44 21.82 -59.90
C TRP A 769 34.67 21.57 -58.40
N GLY A 770 34.10 20.50 -57.85
CA GLY A 770 34.41 19.99 -56.52
C GLY A 770 33.58 18.75 -56.18
N SER A 771 34.23 17.70 -55.69
CA SER A 771 33.66 16.39 -55.39
C SER A 771 32.37 16.41 -54.54
N GLY A 772 31.27 15.91 -55.11
CA GLY A 772 30.02 15.61 -54.40
C GLY A 772 29.06 14.85 -55.32
N ALA A 773 29.07 13.52 -55.25
CA ALA A 773 28.20 12.69 -56.09
C ALA A 773 26.80 12.60 -55.46
N SER A 774 25.94 13.52 -55.88
CA SER A 774 24.50 13.54 -55.61
C SER A 774 23.83 12.18 -55.87
N SER A 775 23.04 11.69 -54.92
CA SER A 775 22.09 10.60 -55.11
C SER A 775 20.65 11.07 -54.85
N SER A 776 20.11 11.85 -55.79
CA SER A 776 18.68 12.18 -55.83
C SER A 776 17.86 10.91 -56.09
N VAL A 777 16.92 10.57 -55.21
CA VAL A 777 15.97 9.47 -55.42
C VAL A 777 14.85 9.94 -56.35
N GLY A 778 15.12 9.96 -57.66
CA GLY A 778 14.15 10.35 -58.68
C GLY A 778 13.28 9.19 -59.12
N HIS A 779 11.97 9.25 -58.83
CA HIS A 779 10.99 8.32 -59.41
C HIS A 779 10.76 8.64 -60.90
N ILE A 780 10.85 7.62 -61.76
CA ILE A 780 10.53 7.74 -63.19
C ILE A 780 9.08 7.30 -63.38
N GLY A 781 8.16 8.27 -63.47
CA GLY A 781 6.74 7.99 -63.69
C GLY A 781 6.46 7.35 -65.05
N GLN A 782 5.56 6.36 -65.09
CA GLN A 782 4.93 5.96 -66.35
C GLN A 782 3.93 7.03 -66.78
N SER A 783 3.90 7.35 -68.07
CA SER A 783 2.93 8.27 -68.65
C SER A 783 1.50 7.79 -68.37
N ASN A 784 0.68 8.68 -67.79
CA ASN A 784 -0.77 8.55 -67.48
C ASN A 784 -1.15 8.22 -66.01
N ALA A 785 -0.22 8.29 -65.04
CA ALA A 785 -0.61 8.37 -63.62
C ALA A 785 -1.11 9.80 -63.31
N ASN A 786 -2.41 9.95 -63.03
CA ASN A 786 -3.01 11.22 -62.58
C ASN A 786 -3.22 11.30 -61.07
N ASP A 787 -3.06 10.17 -60.36
CA ASP A 787 -3.33 10.05 -58.93
C ASP A 787 -2.01 9.79 -58.18
N ILE A 788 -1.33 10.86 -57.78
CA ILE A 788 -0.36 10.83 -56.68
C ILE A 788 -0.93 11.75 -55.60
N GLU A 789 -1.69 11.17 -54.68
CA GLU A 789 -2.19 11.87 -53.49
C GLU A 789 -1.27 11.66 -52.28
N ASN A 790 -1.43 12.51 -51.26
CA ASN A 790 -0.54 12.67 -50.11
C ASN A 790 -0.26 11.39 -49.30
N GLY A 791 0.93 11.32 -48.68
CA GLY A 791 1.11 10.56 -47.43
C GLY A 791 2.12 9.41 -47.42
N SER A 792 3.30 9.56 -48.02
CA SER A 792 4.39 8.57 -47.89
C SER A 792 5.18 8.75 -46.59
N VAL A 793 5.15 7.75 -45.70
CA VAL A 793 5.93 7.71 -44.44
C VAL A 793 7.24 6.95 -44.63
N SER A 794 8.34 7.42 -44.04
CA SER A 794 9.65 6.73 -44.02
C SER A 794 10.17 6.51 -42.61
N PHE A 795 10.62 5.28 -42.31
CA PHE A 795 11.14 4.90 -40.98
C PHE A 795 12.65 4.63 -41.02
N PHE A 796 13.40 5.10 -40.02
CA PHE A 796 14.84 4.85 -39.89
C PHE A 796 15.21 4.26 -38.53
N LEU A 797 15.60 2.98 -38.50
CA LEU A 797 16.09 2.32 -37.28
C LEU A 797 17.59 2.58 -37.07
N ILE A 798 17.93 3.14 -35.91
CA ILE A 798 19.27 3.63 -35.57
C ILE A 798 19.80 2.86 -34.37
N GLN A 799 21.09 2.50 -34.40
CA GLN A 799 21.75 1.80 -33.29
C GLN A 799 23.14 2.37 -33.08
N THR A 800 23.35 3.05 -31.95
CA THR A 800 24.65 3.58 -31.50
C THR A 800 24.92 3.14 -30.06
N THR A 801 26.21 2.96 -29.74
CA THR A 801 26.68 2.61 -28.39
C THR A 801 26.97 3.83 -27.51
N THR A 802 26.86 5.04 -28.06
CA THR A 802 27.11 6.33 -27.38
C THR A 802 26.18 7.41 -27.93
N ALA A 803 25.84 8.39 -27.08
CA ALA A 803 24.97 9.52 -27.40
C ALA A 803 25.60 10.44 -28.47
N PRO A 804 24.90 10.77 -29.56
CA PRO A 804 25.34 11.79 -30.52
C PRO A 804 25.01 13.21 -30.02
N ASN A 805 25.88 14.18 -30.32
CA ASN A 805 25.56 15.60 -30.23
C ASN A 805 25.07 16.09 -31.60
N LEU A 806 23.96 16.83 -31.64
CA LEU A 806 23.41 17.40 -32.88
C LEU A 806 23.86 18.85 -33.10
N SER A 807 23.99 19.22 -34.37
CA SER A 807 24.25 20.59 -34.82
C SER A 807 22.96 21.42 -34.77
N ASN A 808 23.11 22.73 -34.60
CA ASN A 808 22.04 23.72 -34.52
C ASN A 808 21.48 24.17 -35.88
N ASP A 809 21.79 23.45 -36.96
CA ASP A 809 21.17 23.60 -38.28
C ASP A 809 21.28 22.26 -39.04
N ILE A 810 20.23 21.89 -39.78
CA ILE A 810 20.17 20.61 -40.53
C ILE A 810 19.95 20.84 -42.03
N ASP A 811 19.27 21.91 -42.44
CA ASP A 811 19.17 22.41 -43.82
C ASP A 811 19.20 23.94 -43.75
N SER A 812 20.21 24.57 -44.35
CA SER A 812 20.44 26.02 -44.24
C SER A 812 19.90 26.80 -45.44
N ASN A 813 19.36 26.10 -46.45
CA ASN A 813 19.01 26.70 -47.74
C ASN A 813 17.58 26.38 -48.23
N ASP A 814 16.86 25.48 -47.55
CA ASP A 814 15.44 25.19 -47.73
C ASP A 814 15.11 24.58 -49.12
N ASP A 815 16.08 23.86 -49.73
CA ASP A 815 15.86 23.06 -50.94
C ASP A 815 15.36 21.63 -50.65
N GLY A 816 15.24 21.27 -49.37
CA GLY A 816 14.81 19.95 -48.91
C GLY A 816 15.94 18.91 -48.88
N ILE A 817 17.20 19.35 -49.00
CA ILE A 817 18.39 18.52 -48.86
C ILE A 817 19.17 19.00 -47.63
N ALA A 818 19.21 18.17 -46.61
CA ALA A 818 19.96 18.46 -45.39
C ALA A 818 21.43 18.85 -45.67
N ASP A 819 21.81 20.08 -45.31
CA ASP A 819 23.16 20.68 -45.39
C ASP A 819 24.14 20.07 -44.36
N GLY A 820 24.15 18.75 -44.27
CA GLY A 820 25.30 17.95 -43.84
C GLY A 820 25.87 18.24 -42.46
N ALA A 821 25.12 17.95 -41.38
CA ALA A 821 25.79 17.50 -40.16
C ALA A 821 26.62 16.24 -40.50
N THR A 822 27.87 16.16 -40.04
CA THR A 822 28.77 15.05 -40.42
C THR A 822 28.44 13.78 -39.62
N TYR A 823 27.44 13.01 -40.06
CA TYR A 823 26.93 11.80 -39.39
C TYR A 823 27.94 10.64 -39.40
N SER A 824 28.92 10.65 -38.49
CA SER A 824 29.84 9.52 -38.30
C SER A 824 29.29 8.45 -37.35
N ASN A 825 29.43 7.18 -37.73
CA ASN A 825 29.21 5.96 -36.91
C ASN A 825 27.75 5.53 -36.66
N TRP A 826 26.86 5.69 -37.64
CA TRP A 826 25.53 5.08 -37.59
C TRP A 826 25.45 3.82 -38.46
N THR A 827 24.52 2.93 -38.09
CA THR A 827 24.25 1.70 -38.83
C THR A 827 22.74 1.59 -39.00
N VAL A 828 22.21 1.66 -40.23
CA VAL A 828 20.76 1.54 -40.50
C VAL A 828 20.39 0.07 -40.62
N LEU A 829 19.23 -0.36 -40.10
CA LEU A 829 18.83 -1.77 -40.06
C LEU A 829 17.87 -2.19 -41.17
N ASP A 830 16.90 -1.34 -41.51
CA ASP A 830 15.86 -1.60 -42.52
C ASP A 830 15.25 -0.26 -42.99
N SER A 831 14.46 -0.28 -44.07
CA SER A 831 13.64 0.84 -44.54
C SER A 831 12.32 0.32 -45.14
N VAL A 832 11.19 0.75 -44.59
CA VAL A 832 9.84 0.46 -45.09
C VAL A 832 9.16 1.78 -45.44
N ALA A 833 8.45 1.80 -46.57
CA ALA A 833 7.51 2.85 -46.93
C ALA A 833 6.08 2.28 -46.89
N VAL A 834 5.14 3.07 -46.37
CA VAL A 834 3.71 2.72 -46.30
C VAL A 834 2.91 3.80 -47.01
N LEU A 835 1.89 3.40 -47.79
CA LEU A 835 0.88 4.28 -48.40
C LEU A 835 -0.52 3.89 -47.92
N ASP A 836 -1.44 4.85 -47.97
CA ASP A 836 -2.82 4.70 -47.49
C ASP A 836 -3.69 3.79 -48.39
N GLY A 837 -4.74 3.22 -47.79
CA GLY A 837 -5.50 2.05 -48.25
C GLY A 837 -6.48 2.25 -49.41
N GLY A 838 -6.11 3.01 -50.45
CA GLY A 838 -6.83 3.05 -51.72
C GLY A 838 -6.82 1.67 -52.41
N THR A 839 -7.96 1.22 -52.96
CA THR A 839 -8.15 -0.20 -53.35
C THR A 839 -7.44 -0.65 -54.65
N THR A 840 -6.53 0.15 -55.21
CA THR A 840 -5.74 -0.22 -56.38
C THR A 840 -4.34 0.39 -56.36
N ASP A 841 -3.35 -0.27 -55.76
CA ASP A 841 -1.96 -0.07 -56.18
C ASP A 841 -0.99 -1.23 -55.87
N ILE A 842 0.20 -1.18 -56.52
CA ILE A 842 1.16 -2.29 -56.59
C ILE A 842 2.49 -1.90 -55.91
N ALA A 843 2.92 -2.70 -54.92
CA ALA A 843 4.17 -2.45 -54.18
C ALA A 843 5.45 -2.76 -54.98
N TYR A 844 6.46 -1.90 -54.82
CA TYR A 844 7.87 -2.16 -55.16
C TYR A 844 8.72 -2.03 -53.89
N GLY A 845 9.74 -2.86 -53.71
CA GLY A 845 10.60 -2.81 -52.52
C GLY A 845 12.04 -3.30 -52.73
N SER A 846 12.98 -2.62 -52.06
CA SER A 846 14.36 -2.95 -51.66
C SER A 846 15.14 -1.63 -51.49
N ILE A 847 16.19 -1.48 -50.66
CA ILE A 847 17.31 -2.37 -50.32
C ILE A 847 17.80 -2.11 -48.86
N VAL A 848 18.31 -3.14 -48.18
CA VAL A 848 18.94 -3.07 -46.84
C VAL A 848 20.37 -3.60 -46.89
N PHE A 849 21.40 -2.90 -46.36
CA PHE A 849 22.69 -3.53 -45.97
C PHE A 849 23.41 -2.90 -44.77
N ARG A 850 24.00 -3.78 -43.94
CA ARG A 850 25.03 -3.47 -42.92
C ARG A 850 26.23 -4.40 -43.09
N LYS A 851 27.46 -3.92 -42.85
CA LYS A 851 28.37 -4.52 -41.84
C LYS A 851 29.43 -3.51 -41.39
N ASN A 852 29.76 -3.56 -40.10
CA ASN A 852 30.53 -2.54 -39.39
C ASN A 852 31.96 -2.30 -39.92
N SER A 853 32.47 -1.10 -39.64
CA SER A 853 33.86 -0.61 -39.71
C SER A 853 34.47 -0.26 -41.08
N GLY A 854 34.50 1.05 -41.37
CA GLY A 854 35.65 1.76 -41.98
C GLY A 854 36.16 1.34 -43.35
N GLY A 855 35.37 1.53 -44.42
CA GLY A 855 35.88 1.42 -45.81
C GLY A 855 34.76 1.40 -46.86
N SER A 856 35.07 1.87 -48.07
CA SER A 856 34.11 1.96 -49.18
C SER A 856 33.66 0.60 -49.74
N VAL A 857 32.34 0.42 -49.93
CA VAL A 857 31.76 -0.74 -50.64
C VAL A 857 31.65 -0.45 -52.15
N PRO A 858 32.00 -1.39 -53.05
CA PRO A 858 31.94 -1.19 -54.52
C PRO A 858 30.55 -0.95 -55.13
N THR A 859 30.56 -0.50 -56.39
CA THR A 859 29.74 0.61 -56.88
C THR A 859 28.24 0.39 -57.15
N ASN A 860 27.67 -0.80 -56.94
CA ASN A 860 26.23 -1.09 -57.16
C ASN A 860 25.74 -2.26 -56.27
N ALA A 861 26.20 -2.35 -55.01
CA ALA A 861 26.22 -3.62 -54.29
C ALA A 861 24.92 -4.05 -53.57
N THR A 862 24.71 -5.37 -53.56
CA THR A 862 23.78 -6.12 -52.69
C THR A 862 24.59 -7.10 -51.84
N VAL A 863 24.44 -7.16 -50.50
CA VAL A 863 25.29 -8.00 -49.59
C VAL A 863 24.55 -8.64 -48.38
N VAL A 864 23.60 -9.55 -48.62
CA VAL A 864 22.95 -10.35 -47.53
C VAL A 864 23.87 -11.52 -47.15
N ASN A 865 23.90 -11.96 -45.87
CA ASN A 865 23.65 -13.38 -45.51
C ASN A 865 23.78 -13.74 -44.01
N THR A 866 22.68 -14.29 -43.47
CA THR A 866 22.64 -15.70 -43.02
C THR A 866 21.33 -16.36 -43.45
N SER A 867 21.31 -16.90 -44.67
CA SER A 867 20.55 -18.10 -45.09
C SER A 867 19.05 -18.23 -44.72
N PHE A 868 18.18 -17.64 -45.55
CA PHE A 868 17.17 -18.38 -46.35
C PHE A 868 16.80 -17.54 -47.58
N THR A 869 16.34 -18.16 -48.68
CA THR A 869 16.12 -17.48 -49.97
C THR A 869 14.62 -17.38 -50.27
N ALA A 870 14.12 -16.17 -50.54
CA ALA A 870 12.73 -15.91 -50.86
C ALA A 870 12.33 -16.45 -52.25
N GLY A 871 11.13 -17.03 -52.34
CA GLY A 871 10.49 -17.43 -53.60
C GLY A 871 9.19 -16.65 -53.82
N TYR A 872 9.03 -16.06 -55.00
CA TYR A 872 7.85 -15.26 -55.37
C TYR A 872 6.63 -16.12 -55.71
N VAL A 873 5.44 -15.62 -55.36
CA VAL A 873 4.19 -15.85 -56.12
C VAL A 873 3.48 -14.50 -56.26
N GLY A 874 3.14 -14.11 -57.48
CA GLY A 874 2.42 -12.86 -57.76
C GLY A 874 1.29 -13.08 -58.76
N ARG A 875 0.15 -12.43 -58.53
CA ARG A 875 -0.95 -12.37 -59.51
C ARG A 875 -0.67 -11.26 -60.52
N SER A 876 -0.69 -11.61 -61.80
CA SER A 876 -0.76 -10.65 -62.91
C SER A 876 -2.16 -10.70 -63.52
N GLY A 877 -2.92 -9.61 -63.49
CA GLY A 877 -4.13 -9.47 -64.31
C GLY A 877 -5.31 -8.77 -63.66
N ASN A 878 -5.71 -7.65 -64.26
CA ASN A 878 -6.93 -6.90 -63.98
C ASN A 878 -8.16 -7.61 -64.59
N THR A 879 -9.10 -8.08 -63.75
CA THR A 879 -10.57 -7.97 -63.93
C THR A 879 -11.34 -8.75 -62.84
N THR A 880 -12.62 -8.40 -62.69
CA THR A 880 -13.57 -8.94 -61.70
C THR A 880 -14.21 -10.26 -62.15
N GLY A 881 -14.03 -11.34 -61.39
CA GLY A 881 -14.73 -12.62 -61.59
C GLY A 881 -14.11 -13.76 -60.78
N ALA A 882 -14.94 -14.63 -60.19
CA ALA A 882 -14.47 -15.70 -59.31
C ALA A 882 -14.47 -17.08 -59.99
N THR A 883 -13.28 -17.67 -60.22
CA THR A 883 -13.05 -19.12 -60.36
C THR A 883 -11.58 -19.48 -60.07
N ALA A 884 -11.32 -20.70 -59.61
CA ALA A 884 -10.04 -21.12 -59.03
C ALA A 884 -9.07 -21.83 -60.02
N SER A 885 -8.73 -21.20 -61.15
CA SER A 885 -7.96 -21.85 -62.24
C SER A 885 -6.55 -21.30 -62.53
N ASP A 886 -6.13 -20.18 -61.94
CA ASP A 886 -4.97 -19.41 -62.44
C ASP A 886 -3.68 -19.55 -61.60
N TRP A 887 -3.56 -20.62 -60.80
CA TRP A 887 -2.36 -20.90 -60.00
C TRP A 887 -1.44 -21.93 -60.69
N VAL A 888 -0.24 -21.52 -61.09
CA VAL A 888 0.82 -22.42 -61.55
C VAL A 888 1.93 -22.49 -60.50
N ALA A 889 1.99 -23.60 -59.76
CA ALA A 889 3.12 -23.91 -58.88
C ALA A 889 4.12 -24.82 -59.61
N SER A 890 5.41 -24.48 -59.53
CA SER A 890 6.50 -25.34 -60.01
C SER A 890 7.13 -26.12 -58.86
N VAL A 891 7.45 -27.39 -59.09
CA VAL A 891 7.80 -28.37 -58.06
C VAL A 891 9.28 -28.32 -57.69
N ILE A 892 9.61 -28.46 -56.40
CA ILE A 892 10.92 -28.93 -55.93
C ILE A 892 10.70 -30.13 -54.99
N THR A 893 11.54 -31.16 -55.14
CA THR A 893 11.49 -32.42 -54.39
C THR A 893 12.64 -32.53 -53.38
N GLY A 894 12.37 -33.10 -52.20
CA GLY A 894 13.38 -33.41 -51.19
C GLY A 894 12.75 -33.97 -49.91
N THR A 895 13.29 -35.08 -49.38
CA THR A 895 12.68 -35.86 -48.29
C THR A 895 13.50 -35.83 -47.01
N ALA A 896 12.91 -35.41 -45.90
CA ALA A 896 13.36 -35.67 -44.53
C ALA A 896 12.15 -35.64 -43.57
N PRO A 897 12.23 -36.28 -42.37
CA PRO A 897 11.08 -37.05 -41.90
C PRO A 897 10.44 -36.49 -40.62
N ASN A 898 9.16 -36.10 -40.73
CA ASN A 898 8.08 -36.24 -39.72
C ASN A 898 6.90 -35.27 -39.94
N LEU A 899 6.36 -35.18 -41.16
CA LEU A 899 4.94 -34.85 -41.33
C LEU A 899 4.41 -35.46 -42.64
N SER A 900 3.40 -36.31 -42.54
CA SER A 900 2.65 -36.82 -43.70
C SER A 900 1.30 -36.12 -43.72
N LEU A 901 1.17 -35.06 -44.52
CA LEU A 901 -0.13 -34.45 -44.78
C LEU A 901 -0.98 -35.38 -45.64
N GLY A 902 -2.09 -35.87 -45.08
CA GLY A 902 -3.03 -36.73 -45.80
C GLY A 902 -3.81 -35.95 -46.86
N ASN A 903 -4.20 -36.64 -47.94
CA ASN A 903 -5.04 -36.06 -49.00
C ASN A 903 -6.37 -35.55 -48.45
N ALA A 904 -6.60 -34.23 -48.52
CA ALA A 904 -7.93 -33.62 -48.41
C ALA A 904 -8.35 -33.08 -49.79
N SER A 905 -9.30 -33.76 -50.42
CA SER A 905 -9.84 -33.37 -51.72
C SER A 905 -10.94 -32.31 -51.58
N ASN A 906 -10.67 -31.09 -52.06
CA ASN A 906 -11.63 -30.06 -52.48
C ASN A 906 -12.84 -29.78 -51.55
N THR A 907 -12.65 -28.95 -50.52
CA THR A 907 -13.75 -28.26 -49.80
C THR A 907 -13.32 -26.90 -49.26
N SER A 908 -13.99 -25.82 -49.71
CA SER A 908 -14.19 -24.46 -49.12
C SER A 908 -13.01 -23.67 -48.48
N PRO A 909 -12.99 -22.32 -48.54
CA PRO A 909 -11.88 -21.49 -48.02
C PRO A 909 -11.52 -21.60 -46.52
N GLU A 910 -12.35 -22.25 -45.71
CA GLU A 910 -12.20 -22.31 -44.24
C GLU A 910 -11.07 -23.26 -43.78
N SER A 911 -10.60 -24.17 -44.63
CA SER A 911 -9.66 -25.25 -44.22
C SER A 911 -8.18 -24.85 -44.10
N PHE A 912 -7.81 -23.58 -44.30
CA PHE A 912 -6.43 -23.09 -44.13
C PHE A 912 -6.23 -22.15 -42.93
N ALA A 913 -7.29 -21.84 -42.17
CA ALA A 913 -7.23 -20.94 -41.01
C ALA A 913 -6.58 -21.56 -39.74
N SER A 914 -6.08 -22.80 -39.80
CA SER A 914 -5.73 -23.61 -38.62
C SER A 914 -4.35 -24.28 -38.67
N GLN A 915 -3.44 -23.83 -39.55
CA GLN A 915 -2.06 -24.34 -39.63
C GLN A 915 -1.04 -23.19 -39.64
N PRO A 916 -0.39 -22.88 -38.49
CA PRO A 916 0.66 -21.87 -38.44
C PRO A 916 2.01 -22.44 -38.87
N LEU A 917 2.67 -21.73 -39.79
CA LEU A 917 4.14 -21.67 -39.89
C LEU A 917 4.56 -20.24 -39.53
N ASN A 918 5.69 -20.12 -38.85
CA ASN A 918 5.85 -19.15 -37.77
C ASN A 918 7.04 -18.19 -37.93
N HIS A 919 6.80 -16.92 -37.54
CA HIS A 919 7.76 -15.82 -37.35
C HIS A 919 8.53 -15.31 -38.60
N ILE A 920 9.01 -14.07 -38.65
CA ILE A 920 9.41 -13.13 -37.57
C ILE A 920 8.93 -11.69 -37.85
N GLY A 921 8.41 -10.98 -36.82
CA GLY A 921 8.30 -9.50 -36.77
C GLY A 921 6.87 -8.94 -36.66
N ASP A 922 6.45 -8.58 -35.44
CA ASP A 922 5.06 -8.23 -35.10
C ASP A 922 4.72 -6.73 -34.99
N THR A 923 3.41 -6.46 -34.90
CA THR A 923 2.68 -5.24 -34.43
C THR A 923 2.51 -4.10 -35.46
N ASN A 924 1.35 -3.44 -35.64
CA ASN A 924 -0.07 -3.63 -35.24
C ASN A 924 -0.95 -2.69 -36.12
N PHE A 925 -2.30 -2.67 -36.16
CA PHE A 925 -3.41 -3.38 -35.48
C PHE A 925 -4.68 -3.33 -36.39
N ALA A 926 -5.53 -4.37 -36.39
CA ALA A 926 -6.94 -4.32 -36.82
C ALA A 926 -7.72 -5.45 -36.09
N PRO A 927 -9.06 -5.38 -35.92
CA PRO A 927 -9.70 -5.66 -34.63
C PRO A 927 -9.62 -7.13 -34.17
N PRO A 928 -9.53 -7.37 -32.85
CA PRO A 928 -9.43 -8.72 -32.31
C PRO A 928 -10.74 -9.49 -32.45
N THR A 929 -10.74 -10.59 -33.20
CA THR A 929 -11.80 -11.60 -33.09
C THR A 929 -11.39 -12.67 -32.10
N ASN A 930 -12.14 -12.72 -30.99
CA ASN A 930 -12.13 -13.74 -29.94
C ASN A 930 -10.82 -13.86 -29.13
N ILE A 931 -10.60 -12.93 -28.19
CA ILE A 931 -9.97 -13.27 -26.90
C ILE A 931 -11.09 -13.30 -25.87
N ASN A 932 -11.27 -14.43 -25.20
CA ASN A 932 -12.32 -14.63 -24.20
C ASN A 932 -11.69 -15.03 -22.87
N TYR A 933 -12.13 -14.39 -21.79
CA TYR A 933 -11.75 -14.74 -20.42
C TYR A 933 -12.91 -15.46 -19.71
N ALA A 934 -12.57 -16.45 -18.91
CA ALA A 934 -13.46 -17.16 -18.01
C ALA A 934 -12.82 -17.26 -16.62
N ILE A 935 -13.64 -17.31 -15.58
CA ILE A 935 -13.21 -17.46 -14.19
C ILE A 935 -13.73 -18.79 -13.66
N SER A 936 -12.91 -19.50 -12.90
CA SER A 936 -13.34 -20.65 -12.09
C SER A 936 -12.63 -20.64 -10.74
N THR A 937 -13.29 -21.15 -9.71
CA THR A 937 -12.65 -21.55 -8.45
C THR A 937 -12.75 -23.07 -8.33
N THR A 938 -11.68 -23.71 -7.83
CA THR A 938 -11.72 -25.13 -7.44
C THR A 938 -12.29 -25.35 -6.05
N THR A 939 -12.43 -24.27 -5.28
CA THR A 939 -12.82 -24.27 -3.86
C THR A 939 -13.97 -23.27 -3.68
N PRO A 940 -15.21 -23.60 -4.12
CA PRO A 940 -16.35 -22.67 -4.07
C PRO A 940 -16.86 -22.41 -2.64
N THR A 941 -16.48 -23.27 -1.69
CA THR A 941 -16.77 -23.14 -0.26
C THR A 941 -15.51 -23.53 0.51
N VAL A 942 -15.16 -22.77 1.54
CA VAL A 942 -14.08 -23.06 2.48
C VAL A 942 -14.59 -22.81 3.90
N THR A 943 -14.25 -23.68 4.84
CA THR A 943 -14.46 -23.44 6.27
C THR A 943 -13.20 -22.78 6.82
N GLU A 944 -13.33 -21.71 7.58
CA GLU A 944 -12.17 -20.91 8.03
C GLU A 944 -11.28 -21.68 9.03
N GLY A 945 -11.88 -22.31 10.04
CA GLY A 945 -11.17 -23.10 11.07
C GLY A 945 -10.43 -22.24 12.09
N ASN A 946 -10.00 -22.80 13.22
CA ASN A 946 -9.86 -21.94 14.41
C ASN A 946 -8.50 -21.20 14.65
N SER A 947 -7.60 -21.11 13.66
CA SER A 947 -6.27 -20.44 13.80
C SER A 947 -5.34 -20.52 12.57
N SER A 948 -5.58 -21.42 11.61
CA SER A 948 -4.66 -21.68 10.49
C SER A 948 -5.21 -21.15 9.18
N SER A 949 -4.46 -20.31 8.47
CA SER A 949 -4.91 -19.74 7.20
C SER A 949 -4.97 -20.78 6.07
N GLN A 950 -6.06 -20.82 5.30
CA GLN A 950 -6.26 -21.78 4.21
C GLN A 950 -6.22 -21.11 2.83
N PRO A 951 -5.41 -21.61 1.87
CA PRO A 951 -5.29 -21.00 0.55
C PRO A 951 -6.48 -21.33 -0.35
N VAL A 952 -7.13 -20.29 -0.85
CA VAL A 952 -8.18 -20.32 -1.88
C VAL A 952 -7.60 -19.78 -3.18
N THR A 953 -7.94 -20.39 -4.32
CA THR A 953 -7.42 -19.96 -5.64
C THR A 953 -8.52 -19.82 -6.68
N PHE A 954 -8.62 -18.62 -7.24
CA PHE A 954 -9.32 -18.37 -8.49
C PHE A 954 -8.37 -18.61 -9.67
N THR A 955 -8.86 -19.29 -10.70
CA THR A 955 -8.17 -19.47 -11.98
C THR A 955 -8.88 -18.64 -13.05
N VAL A 956 -8.16 -17.69 -13.63
CA VAL A 956 -8.60 -16.93 -14.81
C VAL A 956 -8.05 -17.61 -16.05
N THR A 957 -8.93 -18.15 -16.87
CA THR A 957 -8.59 -18.84 -18.11
C THR A 957 -8.82 -17.93 -19.32
N ARG A 958 -7.78 -17.73 -20.11
CA ARG A 958 -7.80 -17.06 -21.41
C ARG A 958 -7.96 -18.09 -22.53
N SER A 959 -8.87 -17.82 -23.46
CA SER A 959 -9.18 -18.67 -24.60
C SER A 959 -9.36 -17.86 -25.90
N GLY A 960 -9.33 -18.53 -27.05
CA GLY A 960 -9.35 -17.88 -28.37
C GLY A 960 -7.95 -17.55 -28.86
N ASN A 961 -7.71 -16.32 -29.36
CA ASN A 961 -6.40 -15.90 -29.85
C ASN A 961 -5.41 -15.66 -28.70
N THR A 962 -4.70 -16.71 -28.29
CA THR A 962 -3.66 -16.65 -27.26
C THR A 962 -2.30 -16.20 -27.80
N ALA A 963 -2.12 -16.08 -29.11
CA ALA A 963 -0.80 -15.86 -29.74
C ALA A 963 -0.23 -14.45 -29.56
N VAL A 964 -1.05 -13.47 -29.19
CA VAL A 964 -0.63 -12.10 -28.82
C VAL A 964 -0.60 -11.94 -27.31
N ALA A 965 0.12 -10.96 -26.76
CA ALA A 965 -0.08 -10.56 -25.36
C ALA A 965 -1.47 -9.90 -25.20
N SER A 966 -2.11 -10.04 -24.03
CA SER A 966 -3.38 -9.38 -23.74
C SER A 966 -3.56 -9.11 -22.25
N THR A 967 -4.44 -8.17 -21.92
CA THR A 967 -4.74 -7.78 -20.53
C THR A 967 -6.21 -7.99 -20.19
N VAL A 968 -6.51 -8.21 -18.91
CA VAL A 968 -7.87 -8.17 -18.36
C VAL A 968 -7.83 -7.60 -16.95
N ASN A 969 -8.76 -6.72 -16.63
CA ASN A 969 -8.83 -6.13 -15.30
C ASN A 969 -9.62 -7.07 -14.38
N TYR A 970 -9.21 -7.17 -13.13
CA TYR A 970 -9.89 -7.92 -12.09
C TYR A 970 -10.25 -7.02 -10.91
N ALA A 971 -11.32 -7.38 -10.21
CA ALA A 971 -11.67 -6.81 -8.91
C ALA A 971 -12.22 -7.91 -7.99
N LEU A 972 -11.73 -7.91 -6.75
CA LEU A 972 -12.24 -8.68 -5.62
C LEU A 972 -13.23 -7.79 -4.86
N ASP A 973 -14.44 -8.27 -4.67
CA ASP A 973 -15.48 -7.72 -3.81
C ASP A 973 -16.16 -8.86 -3.02
N GLY A 974 -17.23 -8.60 -2.28
CA GLY A 974 -17.83 -9.59 -1.38
C GLY A 974 -18.38 -8.98 -0.10
N THR A 975 -18.71 -9.85 0.86
CA THR A 975 -18.94 -9.44 2.26
C THR A 975 -17.64 -9.50 3.04
N ALA A 976 -16.80 -10.50 2.76
CA ALA A 976 -15.50 -10.68 3.36
C ALA A 976 -14.55 -9.54 3.02
N THR A 977 -13.75 -9.17 4.00
CA THR A 977 -12.85 -8.03 3.99
C THR A 977 -11.39 -8.43 4.10
N LEU A 978 -10.52 -7.60 3.52
CA LEU A 978 -9.09 -7.82 3.57
C LEU A 978 -8.55 -7.50 4.97
N THR A 979 -7.71 -8.40 5.49
CA THR A 979 -6.99 -8.39 6.78
C THR A 979 -7.68 -9.01 8.01
N SER A 980 -9.00 -9.14 8.06
CA SER A 980 -9.67 -10.00 9.05
C SER A 980 -9.95 -11.38 8.47
N ASP A 981 -10.64 -11.45 7.33
CA ASP A 981 -11.30 -12.68 6.87
C ASP A 981 -10.46 -13.38 5.78
N TYR A 982 -9.69 -12.60 5.03
CA TYR A 982 -8.60 -13.11 4.18
C TYR A 982 -7.42 -12.13 4.07
N ASN A 983 -6.25 -12.67 3.73
CA ASN A 983 -5.05 -11.89 3.41
C ASN A 983 -4.23 -12.50 2.27
N SER A 984 -2.98 -12.05 2.11
CA SER A 984 -1.99 -12.65 1.21
C SER A 984 -2.46 -12.82 -0.23
N ILE A 985 -3.14 -11.82 -0.79
CA ILE A 985 -3.51 -11.81 -2.21
C ILE A 985 -2.22 -11.96 -3.04
N LYS A 986 -2.09 -13.06 -3.78
CA LYS A 986 -0.99 -13.37 -4.68
C LYS A 986 -1.54 -13.44 -6.10
N VAL A 987 -1.11 -12.49 -6.93
CA VAL A 987 -1.54 -12.39 -8.33
C VAL A 987 -0.38 -12.76 -9.24
N ALA A 988 -0.58 -13.79 -10.07
CA ALA A 988 0.51 -14.37 -10.86
C ALA A 988 1.10 -13.40 -11.91
N GLY A 989 2.17 -12.68 -11.55
CA GLY A 989 2.85 -11.71 -12.42
C GLY A 989 2.19 -10.32 -12.47
N ALA A 990 1.50 -9.91 -11.41
CA ALA A 990 1.03 -8.54 -11.22
C ALA A 990 1.06 -8.16 -9.73
N ALA A 991 0.93 -6.87 -9.42
CA ALA A 991 0.94 -6.40 -8.03
C ALA A 991 -0.24 -6.96 -7.22
N SER A 992 0.04 -7.33 -5.97
CA SER A 992 -0.93 -7.82 -4.99
C SER A 992 -1.87 -6.72 -4.52
N ALA A 993 -3.08 -6.69 -5.08
CA ALA A 993 -4.12 -5.73 -4.73
C ALA A 993 -5.53 -6.34 -4.86
N VAL A 994 -6.53 -5.71 -4.24
CA VAL A 994 -7.95 -6.11 -4.38
C VAL A 994 -8.50 -5.82 -5.78
N SER A 995 -7.84 -5.00 -6.58
CA SER A 995 -8.14 -4.84 -8.01
C SER A 995 -6.87 -4.52 -8.78
N GLY A 996 -6.84 -4.86 -10.07
CA GLY A 996 -5.66 -4.65 -10.90
C GLY A 996 -5.81 -5.20 -12.31
N THR A 997 -4.70 -5.30 -13.03
CA THR A 997 -4.64 -5.82 -14.41
C THR A 997 -3.84 -7.11 -14.45
N LEU A 998 -4.47 -8.21 -14.89
CA LEU A 998 -3.77 -9.44 -15.27
C LEU A 998 -3.17 -9.27 -16.66
N ILE A 999 -1.86 -9.47 -16.79
CA ILE A 999 -1.14 -9.44 -18.05
C ILE A 999 -0.86 -10.89 -18.49
N PHE A 1000 -1.49 -11.32 -19.57
CA PHE A 1000 -1.22 -12.61 -20.21
C PHE A 1000 -0.19 -12.42 -21.32
N ALA A 1001 0.95 -13.10 -21.20
CA ALA A 1001 1.94 -13.16 -22.28
C ALA A 1001 1.38 -13.89 -23.52
N ALA A 1002 2.07 -13.75 -24.66
CA ALA A 1002 1.80 -14.56 -25.84
C ALA A 1002 1.97 -16.06 -25.51
N GLY A 1003 0.93 -16.86 -25.79
CA GLY A 1003 0.84 -18.28 -25.45
C GLY A 1003 0.31 -18.58 -24.05
N GLU A 1004 0.20 -17.59 -23.15
CA GLU A 1004 -0.29 -17.81 -21.79
C GLU A 1004 -1.82 -17.95 -21.76
N THR A 1005 -2.31 -19.05 -21.18
CA THR A 1005 -3.74 -19.42 -21.18
C THR A 1005 -4.39 -19.37 -19.80
N THR A 1006 -3.62 -19.29 -18.71
CA THR A 1006 -4.14 -19.29 -17.34
C THR A 1006 -3.33 -18.37 -16.43
N LYS A 1007 -4.02 -17.59 -15.60
CA LYS A 1007 -3.47 -16.88 -14.44
C LYS A 1007 -4.20 -17.33 -13.17
N THR A 1008 -3.52 -17.30 -12.04
CA THR A 1008 -4.14 -17.53 -10.73
C THR A 1008 -4.14 -16.27 -9.89
N ILE A 1009 -5.20 -16.11 -9.11
CA ILE A 1009 -5.30 -15.19 -7.98
C ILE A 1009 -5.53 -16.09 -6.76
N THR A 1010 -4.52 -16.20 -5.91
CA THR A 1010 -4.56 -16.97 -4.67
C THR A 1010 -4.68 -16.00 -3.50
N LEU A 1011 -5.45 -16.36 -2.49
CA LEU A 1011 -5.59 -15.62 -1.23
C LEU A 1011 -5.65 -16.63 -0.09
N ASN A 1012 -5.30 -16.20 1.11
CA ASN A 1012 -5.40 -17.04 2.31
C ASN A 1012 -6.61 -16.59 3.10
N VAL A 1013 -7.64 -17.43 3.20
CA VAL A 1013 -8.72 -17.23 4.18
C VAL A 1013 -8.12 -17.41 5.57
N LEU A 1014 -8.43 -16.49 6.46
CA LEU A 1014 -7.96 -16.48 7.84
C LEU A 1014 -9.00 -17.16 8.71
N GLY A 1015 -8.52 -17.88 9.71
CA GLY A 1015 -9.36 -18.64 10.62
C GLY A 1015 -9.09 -18.21 12.05
N ASP A 1016 -10.13 -17.90 12.82
CA ASP A 1016 -10.00 -17.39 14.18
C ASP A 1016 -10.93 -18.07 15.22
N LYS A 1017 -11.57 -17.35 16.14
CA LYS A 1017 -12.51 -17.89 17.15
C LYS A 1017 -13.76 -17.03 17.31
N VAL A 1018 -14.01 -16.12 16.38
CA VAL A 1018 -15.03 -15.09 16.45
C VAL A 1018 -16.29 -15.63 15.79
N THR A 1019 -17.39 -15.73 16.55
CA THR A 1019 -18.65 -16.17 15.91
C THR A 1019 -19.18 -15.07 14.99
N GLU A 1020 -19.25 -15.39 13.71
CA GLU A 1020 -19.77 -14.51 12.66
C GLU A 1020 -20.77 -15.20 11.71
N VAL A 1021 -21.03 -14.63 10.54
CA VAL A 1021 -21.97 -15.16 9.53
C VAL A 1021 -21.21 -15.64 8.30
N ASP A 1022 -21.74 -16.64 7.59
CA ASP A 1022 -21.14 -17.11 6.33
C ASP A 1022 -20.89 -15.94 5.35
N GLU A 1023 -19.63 -15.79 4.95
CA GLU A 1023 -19.17 -14.68 4.13
C GLU A 1023 -18.89 -15.06 2.67
N THR A 1024 -18.61 -14.08 1.83
CA THR A 1024 -18.27 -14.30 0.42
C THR A 1024 -17.09 -13.46 -0.06
N ILE A 1025 -16.23 -14.09 -0.87
CA ILE A 1025 -15.26 -13.43 -1.74
C ILE A 1025 -15.69 -13.65 -3.20
N ASN A 1026 -15.91 -12.57 -3.92
CA ASN A 1026 -16.32 -12.54 -5.32
C ASN A 1026 -15.16 -12.02 -6.18
N LEU A 1027 -14.84 -12.73 -7.25
CA LEU A 1027 -13.93 -12.25 -8.29
C LEU A 1027 -14.73 -11.88 -9.54
N THR A 1028 -14.55 -10.65 -10.01
CA THR A 1028 -15.10 -10.13 -11.27
C THR A 1028 -13.98 -9.75 -12.23
N LEU A 1029 -14.23 -9.91 -13.53
CA LEU A 1029 -13.33 -9.43 -14.59
C LEU A 1029 -14.01 -8.37 -15.47
N SER A 1030 -13.21 -7.44 -15.97
CA SER A 1030 -13.63 -6.45 -16.97
C SER A 1030 -12.58 -6.26 -18.07
N HIS A 1031 -13.04 -6.08 -19.31
CA HIS A 1031 -12.18 -5.85 -20.46
C HIS A 1031 -12.85 -4.84 -21.42
N PRO A 1032 -12.19 -3.74 -21.80
CA PRO A 1032 -12.71 -2.86 -22.84
C PRO A 1032 -12.66 -3.59 -24.20
N ASN A 1033 -13.78 -3.57 -24.94
CA ASN A 1033 -13.96 -4.15 -26.30
C ASN A 1033 -14.36 -5.64 -26.41
N GLN A 1034 -14.92 -6.28 -25.37
CA GLN A 1034 -15.42 -7.66 -25.48
C GLN A 1034 -16.84 -7.74 -26.06
N LEU A 1035 -17.09 -8.71 -26.97
CA LEU A 1035 -18.39 -8.92 -27.65
C LEU A 1035 -19.32 -9.96 -26.98
N THR A 1036 -18.83 -10.70 -25.98
CA THR A 1036 -19.57 -11.73 -25.24
C THR A 1036 -19.43 -11.52 -23.73
N PRO A 1037 -20.46 -11.81 -22.91
CA PRO A 1037 -20.36 -11.65 -21.46
C PRO A 1037 -19.29 -12.56 -20.85
N VAL A 1038 -18.48 -12.01 -19.94
CA VAL A 1038 -17.67 -12.81 -19.01
C VAL A 1038 -18.61 -13.44 -17.98
N THR A 1039 -18.33 -14.68 -17.57
CA THR A 1039 -18.99 -15.30 -16.41
C THR A 1039 -18.53 -14.62 -15.11
N ASN A 1040 -19.27 -13.61 -14.69
CA ASN A 1040 -19.09 -12.86 -13.44
C ASN A 1040 -20.32 -13.05 -12.52
N PRO A 1041 -20.15 -13.04 -11.18
CA PRO A 1041 -18.89 -13.25 -10.45
C PRO A 1041 -18.53 -14.75 -10.39
N ALA A 1042 -17.27 -15.05 -10.06
CA ALA A 1042 -16.94 -16.32 -9.43
C ALA A 1042 -16.88 -16.11 -7.91
N THR A 1043 -17.68 -16.87 -7.16
CA THR A 1043 -17.83 -16.71 -5.71
C THR A 1043 -17.15 -17.85 -4.96
N VAL A 1044 -16.51 -17.51 -3.85
CA VAL A 1044 -16.10 -18.43 -2.78
C VAL A 1044 -16.87 -18.02 -1.54
N THR A 1045 -17.56 -18.97 -0.90
CA THR A 1045 -18.18 -18.76 0.42
C THR A 1045 -17.22 -19.18 1.51
N ILE A 1046 -16.97 -18.31 2.47
CA ILE A 1046 -16.33 -18.66 3.75
C ILE A 1046 -17.46 -19.10 4.68
N VAL A 1047 -17.31 -20.25 5.31
CA VAL A 1047 -18.31 -20.86 6.20
C VAL A 1047 -17.76 -20.83 7.62
N ASN A 1048 -18.51 -20.19 8.52
CA ASN A 1048 -18.15 -20.10 9.92
C ASN A 1048 -18.35 -21.46 10.61
N ASP A 1049 -17.32 -21.94 11.33
CA ASP A 1049 -17.36 -23.15 12.16
C ASP A 1049 -17.22 -22.94 13.68
N ASP A 1050 -17.17 -21.68 14.14
CA ASP A 1050 -17.21 -21.33 15.55
C ASP A 1050 -18.60 -21.40 16.17
N ASN A 1051 -18.61 -21.90 17.40
CA ASN A 1051 -19.83 -22.01 18.20
C ASN A 1051 -20.21 -20.64 18.79
N PRO A 1052 -21.50 -20.25 18.80
CA PRO A 1052 -21.96 -19.03 19.44
C PRO A 1052 -21.49 -18.91 20.89
N PRO A 1053 -21.10 -17.71 21.34
CA PRO A 1053 -20.46 -17.54 22.63
C PRO A 1053 -21.38 -17.91 23.80
N THR A 1054 -20.73 -18.31 24.88
CA THR A 1054 -21.38 -18.60 26.16
C THR A 1054 -21.11 -17.49 27.17
N ILE A 1055 -22.13 -17.08 27.91
CA ILE A 1055 -22.08 -16.03 28.94
C ILE A 1055 -21.89 -16.68 30.31
N SER A 1056 -20.96 -16.14 31.10
CA SER A 1056 -20.73 -16.52 32.49
C SER A 1056 -20.56 -15.28 33.37
N ILE A 1057 -20.87 -15.38 34.66
CA ILE A 1057 -20.72 -14.30 35.63
C ILE A 1057 -19.95 -14.77 36.86
N ALA A 1058 -18.96 -13.99 37.31
CA ALA A 1058 -18.11 -14.39 38.43
C ALA A 1058 -18.66 -13.93 39.79
N ASN A 1059 -18.65 -14.84 40.77
CA ASN A 1059 -18.90 -14.53 42.18
C ASN A 1059 -17.99 -13.40 42.69
N LYS A 1060 -18.51 -12.56 43.58
CA LYS A 1060 -17.77 -11.45 44.16
C LYS A 1060 -18.02 -11.35 45.67
N SER A 1061 -16.95 -11.15 46.43
CA SER A 1061 -17.02 -10.78 47.84
C SER A 1061 -16.37 -9.42 48.09
N GLY A 1062 -16.86 -8.72 49.10
CA GLY A 1062 -16.28 -7.48 49.59
C GLY A 1062 -16.86 -7.08 50.93
N ASN A 1063 -16.15 -6.18 51.61
CA ASN A 1063 -16.59 -5.59 52.86
C ASN A 1063 -17.75 -4.60 52.61
N GLU A 1064 -18.70 -4.46 53.52
CA GLU A 1064 -19.81 -3.49 53.39
C GLU A 1064 -19.34 -2.06 53.07
N SER A 1065 -18.28 -1.58 53.71
CA SER A 1065 -17.64 -0.27 53.47
C SER A 1065 -17.00 -0.09 52.08
N ILE A 1066 -17.02 -1.12 51.22
CA ILE A 1066 -16.52 -1.05 49.82
C ILE A 1066 -17.42 -0.18 48.93
N GLY A 1067 -18.66 0.08 49.35
CA GLY A 1067 -19.66 0.91 48.65
C GLY A 1067 -20.25 0.28 47.38
N SER A 1068 -19.54 -0.60 46.67
CA SER A 1068 -20.11 -1.40 45.58
C SER A 1068 -19.33 -2.67 45.24
N LEU A 1069 -20.03 -3.74 44.90
CA LEU A 1069 -19.47 -4.93 44.27
C LEU A 1069 -19.62 -4.85 42.75
N SER A 1070 -18.52 -5.04 42.04
CA SER A 1070 -18.49 -5.16 40.58
C SER A 1070 -18.31 -6.62 40.17
N PHE A 1071 -19.32 -7.15 39.48
CA PHE A 1071 -19.41 -8.51 38.97
C PHE A 1071 -19.01 -8.49 37.49
N VAL A 1072 -17.97 -9.25 37.14
CA VAL A 1072 -17.53 -9.38 35.76
C VAL A 1072 -18.37 -10.46 35.07
N VAL A 1073 -19.01 -10.09 33.97
CA VAL A 1073 -19.69 -10.98 33.03
C VAL A 1073 -18.76 -11.18 31.83
N GLN A 1074 -18.48 -12.42 31.45
CA GLN A 1074 -17.59 -12.76 30.33
C GLN A 1074 -18.27 -13.65 29.29
N LEU A 1075 -17.93 -13.40 28.03
CA LEU A 1075 -18.17 -14.28 26.90
C LEU A 1075 -17.01 -15.27 26.74
N SER A 1076 -17.29 -16.52 26.32
CA SER A 1076 -16.26 -17.53 26.05
C SER A 1076 -15.33 -17.20 24.87
N ASN A 1077 -15.81 -16.38 23.95
CA ASN A 1077 -15.15 -15.92 22.74
C ASN A 1077 -15.83 -14.64 22.26
N ALA A 1078 -15.19 -13.91 21.34
CA ALA A 1078 -15.78 -12.72 20.73
C ALA A 1078 -16.83 -13.09 19.67
N SER A 1079 -17.65 -12.11 19.28
CA SER A 1079 -18.57 -12.21 18.14
C SER A 1079 -18.62 -10.87 17.40
N THR A 1080 -18.93 -10.93 16.10
CA THR A 1080 -19.21 -9.75 15.27
C THR A 1080 -20.64 -9.22 15.46
N ASP A 1081 -21.54 -10.02 16.05
CA ASP A 1081 -22.89 -9.62 16.42
C ASP A 1081 -22.93 -8.91 17.79
N VAL A 1082 -23.90 -8.00 17.96
CA VAL A 1082 -24.24 -7.44 19.28
C VAL A 1082 -24.86 -8.53 20.14
N ILE A 1083 -24.36 -8.71 21.37
CA ILE A 1083 -24.89 -9.66 22.35
C ILE A 1083 -25.49 -8.89 23.52
N THR A 1084 -26.71 -9.24 23.92
CA THR A 1084 -27.38 -8.66 25.09
C THR A 1084 -27.77 -9.74 26.10
N VAL A 1085 -27.70 -9.41 27.39
CA VAL A 1085 -28.23 -10.26 28.47
C VAL A 1085 -28.88 -9.40 29.56
N ASP A 1086 -30.10 -9.73 29.96
CA ASP A 1086 -30.81 -9.04 31.03
C ASP A 1086 -30.31 -9.53 32.40
N TYR A 1087 -30.17 -8.63 33.36
CA TYR A 1087 -29.78 -8.96 34.73
C TYR A 1087 -30.72 -8.41 35.79
N ASN A 1088 -30.77 -9.09 36.93
CA ASN A 1088 -31.46 -8.64 38.14
C ASN A 1088 -30.75 -9.18 39.40
N THR A 1089 -30.82 -8.43 40.51
CA THR A 1089 -30.43 -8.91 41.84
C THR A 1089 -31.60 -9.58 42.57
N SER A 1090 -31.30 -10.56 43.43
CA SER A 1090 -32.28 -11.16 44.35
C SER A 1090 -31.67 -11.50 45.70
N ASP A 1091 -32.44 -11.28 46.77
CA ASP A 1091 -32.08 -11.54 48.17
C ASP A 1091 -31.76 -13.02 48.45
N ASP A 1092 -30.93 -13.26 49.49
CA ASP A 1092 -30.83 -14.57 50.17
C ASP A 1092 -30.76 -14.36 51.69
N THR A 1093 -29.57 -14.15 52.26
CA THR A 1093 -29.44 -13.62 53.62
C THR A 1093 -29.42 -12.09 53.61
N ALA A 1094 -28.71 -11.48 52.66
CA ALA A 1094 -28.74 -10.04 52.45
C ALA A 1094 -30.04 -9.62 51.75
N ILE A 1095 -30.59 -8.50 52.20
CA ILE A 1095 -31.92 -7.96 51.89
C ILE A 1095 -31.82 -6.62 51.14
N ALA A 1096 -32.55 -6.56 50.03
CA ALA A 1096 -32.74 -5.36 49.23
C ALA A 1096 -33.12 -4.10 50.04
N ASN A 1097 -32.30 -3.07 49.93
CA ASN A 1097 -32.39 -1.75 50.58
C ASN A 1097 -32.13 -1.74 52.10
N VAL A 1098 -31.65 -2.85 52.67
CA VAL A 1098 -30.98 -2.86 53.97
C VAL A 1098 -29.47 -2.93 53.72
N ASP A 1099 -29.02 -3.97 53.02
CA ASP A 1099 -27.59 -4.33 52.93
C ASP A 1099 -27.03 -4.06 51.53
N TYR A 1100 -27.89 -4.01 50.50
CA TYR A 1100 -27.51 -3.63 49.14
C TYR A 1100 -28.64 -2.91 48.38
N THR A 1101 -28.29 -2.10 47.38
CA THR A 1101 -29.28 -1.46 46.49
C THR A 1101 -29.60 -2.39 45.30
N PRO A 1102 -30.88 -2.75 45.07
CA PRO A 1102 -31.26 -3.62 43.95
C PRO A 1102 -30.86 -3.06 42.59
N ALA A 1103 -30.31 -3.94 41.74
CA ALA A 1103 -29.86 -3.59 40.39
C ALA A 1103 -30.58 -4.47 39.35
N THR A 1104 -31.02 -3.84 38.26
CA THR A 1104 -31.55 -4.53 37.08
C THR A 1104 -31.32 -3.70 35.83
N GLY A 1105 -31.16 -4.36 34.69
CA GLY A 1105 -30.92 -3.73 33.40
C GLY A 1105 -30.60 -4.76 32.32
N THR A 1106 -30.20 -4.27 31.15
CA THR A 1106 -29.68 -5.10 30.05
C THR A 1106 -28.20 -4.76 29.88
N LEU A 1107 -27.35 -5.78 29.88
CA LEU A 1107 -25.92 -5.66 29.62
C LEU A 1107 -25.68 -5.92 28.13
N THR A 1108 -25.04 -4.98 27.45
CA THR A 1108 -24.75 -5.07 26.01
C THR A 1108 -23.25 -5.24 25.80
N PHE A 1109 -22.88 -6.23 25.01
CA PHE A 1109 -21.55 -6.42 24.45
C PHE A 1109 -21.62 -5.95 22.99
N ASP A 1110 -20.94 -4.85 22.69
CA ASP A 1110 -20.71 -4.42 21.31
C ASP A 1110 -19.76 -5.41 20.60
N PRO A 1111 -19.74 -5.46 19.25
CA PRO A 1111 -18.91 -6.40 18.50
C PRO A 1111 -17.45 -6.40 18.95
N GLY A 1112 -16.89 -7.59 19.15
CA GLY A 1112 -15.53 -7.80 19.67
C GLY A 1112 -15.35 -7.65 21.19
N VAL A 1113 -16.34 -7.14 21.94
CA VAL A 1113 -16.23 -6.97 23.40
C VAL A 1113 -16.55 -8.29 24.12
N THR A 1114 -15.62 -8.82 24.91
CA THR A 1114 -15.77 -10.11 25.61
C THR A 1114 -16.04 -10.00 27.12
N SER A 1115 -15.93 -8.81 27.72
CA SER A 1115 -16.16 -8.60 29.15
C SER A 1115 -16.92 -7.32 29.43
N GLN A 1116 -17.94 -7.39 30.30
CA GLN A 1116 -18.69 -6.25 30.81
C GLN A 1116 -18.91 -6.40 32.32
N THR A 1117 -19.26 -5.33 33.02
CA THR A 1117 -19.44 -5.35 34.48
C THR A 1117 -20.83 -4.91 34.93
N ILE A 1118 -21.43 -5.69 35.81
CA ILE A 1118 -22.61 -5.28 36.59
C ILE A 1118 -22.12 -4.73 37.93
N THR A 1119 -22.56 -3.54 38.31
CA THR A 1119 -22.22 -2.93 39.60
C THR A 1119 -23.45 -2.90 40.50
N VAL A 1120 -23.30 -3.42 41.73
CA VAL A 1120 -24.33 -3.41 42.77
C VAL A 1120 -23.79 -2.59 43.94
N SER A 1121 -24.51 -1.55 44.35
CA SER A 1121 -24.11 -0.71 45.49
C SER A 1121 -24.38 -1.46 46.80
N ILE A 1122 -23.39 -1.47 47.69
CA ILE A 1122 -23.50 -2.05 49.03
C ILE A 1122 -23.77 -0.93 50.03
N LEU A 1123 -24.55 -1.23 51.06
CA LEU A 1123 -24.90 -0.33 52.14
C LEU A 1123 -24.05 -0.71 53.35
N ASP A 1124 -23.42 0.28 53.96
CA ASP A 1124 -22.48 0.20 55.08
C ASP A 1124 -23.22 0.77 56.31
N ASP A 1125 -23.34 0.01 57.40
CA ASP A 1125 -24.02 0.51 58.60
C ASP A 1125 -23.18 0.51 59.90
N PHE A 1126 -23.66 -0.10 60.99
CA PHE A 1126 -22.97 -0.22 62.27
C PHE A 1126 -23.32 -1.56 62.98
N VAL A 1127 -24.03 -2.50 62.34
CA VAL A 1127 -24.59 -3.71 62.95
C VAL A 1127 -23.60 -4.86 62.86
N ASP A 1128 -23.09 -5.32 64.02
CA ASP A 1128 -22.25 -6.52 64.13
C ASP A 1128 -23.10 -7.77 63.84
N GLU A 1129 -22.93 -8.31 62.63
CA GLU A 1129 -23.68 -9.45 62.11
C GLU A 1129 -22.81 -10.47 61.35
N ALA A 1130 -23.46 -11.42 60.68
CA ALA A 1130 -22.77 -12.52 59.99
C ALA A 1130 -22.67 -12.21 58.51
N ASN A 1131 -21.54 -12.54 57.87
CA ASN A 1131 -21.35 -12.40 56.42
C ASN A 1131 -22.59 -12.85 55.62
N GLU A 1132 -23.09 -11.96 54.77
CA GLU A 1132 -24.35 -12.12 54.07
C GLU A 1132 -24.16 -12.41 52.57
N LEU A 1133 -25.24 -12.84 51.92
CA LEU A 1133 -25.28 -13.27 50.54
C LEU A 1133 -26.51 -12.70 49.82
N PHE A 1134 -26.29 -12.20 48.60
CA PHE A 1134 -27.32 -11.97 47.59
C PHE A 1134 -26.89 -12.59 46.25
N PHE A 1135 -27.79 -12.66 45.28
CA PHE A 1135 -27.51 -13.18 43.94
C PHE A 1135 -27.62 -12.12 42.85
N VAL A 1136 -26.81 -12.24 41.80
CA VAL A 1136 -26.97 -11.54 40.51
C VAL A 1136 -27.32 -12.57 39.43
N ASN A 1137 -28.54 -12.49 38.89
CA ASN A 1137 -29.10 -13.45 37.93
C ASN A 1137 -29.01 -12.91 36.50
N LEU A 1138 -28.65 -13.76 35.54
CA LEU A 1138 -28.64 -13.48 34.09
C LEU A 1138 -29.81 -14.18 33.38
N THR A 1139 -30.44 -13.49 32.44
CA THR A 1139 -31.64 -13.94 31.70
C THR A 1139 -31.69 -13.39 30.27
N ASN A 1140 -32.55 -13.95 29.41
CA ASN A 1140 -32.85 -13.44 28.06
C ASN A 1140 -31.62 -13.13 27.17
N PRO A 1141 -30.66 -14.08 26.99
CA PRO A 1141 -29.51 -13.82 26.12
C PRO A 1141 -29.95 -13.69 24.66
N THR A 1142 -29.31 -12.80 23.91
CA THR A 1142 -29.38 -12.74 22.44
C THR A 1142 -28.02 -13.10 21.85
N ASN A 1143 -28.01 -13.79 20.70
CA ASN A 1143 -26.82 -14.21 19.95
C ASN A 1143 -25.77 -15.03 20.74
N ALA A 1144 -26.14 -15.49 21.94
CA ALA A 1144 -25.29 -16.22 22.88
C ALA A 1144 -26.15 -17.17 23.73
N THR A 1145 -25.51 -18.07 24.49
CA THR A 1145 -26.19 -18.92 25.50
C THR A 1145 -25.60 -18.69 26.88
N ILE A 1146 -26.36 -18.87 27.95
CA ILE A 1146 -25.84 -18.69 29.32
C ILE A 1146 -25.26 -20.02 29.81
N ALA A 1147 -23.95 -20.03 30.12
CA ALA A 1147 -23.26 -21.15 30.75
C ALA A 1147 -23.28 -21.07 32.29
N ASP A 1148 -23.15 -19.86 32.84
CA ASP A 1148 -23.39 -19.60 34.26
C ASP A 1148 -24.38 -18.44 34.42
N LEU A 1149 -25.50 -18.73 35.08
CA LEU A 1149 -26.67 -17.84 35.16
C LEU A 1149 -26.74 -17.04 36.45
N GLN A 1150 -25.91 -17.33 37.46
CA GLN A 1150 -26.03 -16.73 38.78
C GLN A 1150 -24.68 -16.55 39.45
N ALA A 1151 -24.37 -15.31 39.85
CA ALA A 1151 -23.24 -15.03 40.73
C ALA A 1151 -23.67 -14.72 42.16
N ASN A 1152 -22.88 -15.22 43.10
CA ASN A 1152 -22.96 -14.94 44.54
C ASN A 1152 -22.28 -13.60 44.85
N GLY A 1153 -23.02 -12.67 45.43
CA GLY A 1153 -22.52 -11.43 46.03
C GLY A 1153 -22.42 -11.58 47.54
N THR A 1154 -21.21 -11.75 48.07
CA THR A 1154 -20.99 -11.89 49.53
C THR A 1154 -20.57 -10.56 50.14
N ILE A 1155 -21.38 -10.07 51.08
CA ILE A 1155 -21.06 -8.91 51.91
C ILE A 1155 -20.39 -9.45 53.18
N THR A 1156 -19.20 -8.95 53.51
CA THR A 1156 -18.52 -9.30 54.76
C THR A 1156 -18.61 -8.14 55.74
N ASP A 1157 -19.18 -8.41 56.90
CA ASP A 1157 -19.24 -7.52 58.07
C ASP A 1157 -17.86 -6.90 58.37
N ASN A 1158 -17.87 -5.65 58.82
CA ASN A 1158 -16.70 -4.89 59.27
C ASN A 1158 -16.78 -4.47 60.74
N ASP A 1159 -17.98 -4.50 61.32
CA ASP A 1159 -18.30 -4.03 62.66
C ASP A 1159 -17.82 -4.96 63.76
N THR A 1160 -16.56 -4.83 64.16
CA THR A 1160 -16.04 -5.61 65.28
C THR A 1160 -16.63 -5.14 66.62
N PRO A 1161 -17.33 -6.01 67.40
CA PRO A 1161 -17.97 -5.62 68.66
C PRO A 1161 -16.96 -5.15 69.71
N GLY A 1162 -17.10 -3.89 70.12
CA GLY A 1162 -16.20 -3.21 71.05
C GLY A 1162 -16.92 -2.38 72.13
N ILE A 1163 -16.16 -1.94 73.14
CA ILE A 1163 -16.64 -0.96 74.13
C ILE A 1163 -15.61 0.14 74.38
N THR A 1164 -16.05 1.39 74.28
CA THR A 1164 -15.30 2.56 74.72
C THR A 1164 -15.78 3.01 76.09
N VAL A 1165 -14.86 3.12 77.04
CA VAL A 1165 -15.11 3.67 78.39
C VAL A 1165 -14.48 5.07 78.49
N SER A 1166 -15.26 6.07 78.87
CA SER A 1166 -14.79 7.47 78.93
C SER A 1166 -15.23 8.18 80.23
N PRO A 1167 -14.35 8.93 80.91
CA PRO A 1167 -12.92 9.13 80.62
C PRO A 1167 -12.06 7.97 81.13
N VAL A 1168 -11.04 7.56 80.36
CA VAL A 1168 -10.08 6.51 80.75
C VAL A 1168 -9.09 6.91 81.85
N ASN A 1169 -8.99 8.21 82.18
CA ASN A 1169 -7.99 8.76 83.10
C ASN A 1169 -8.55 9.94 83.92
N ALA A 1170 -7.88 10.24 85.04
CA ALA A 1170 -7.99 11.48 85.82
C ALA A 1170 -9.30 11.76 86.59
N LEU A 1171 -10.10 10.74 86.90
CA LEU A 1171 -11.19 10.89 87.89
C LEU A 1171 -10.64 10.79 89.31
N VAL A 1172 -10.81 11.86 90.10
CA VAL A 1172 -10.39 11.95 91.50
C VAL A 1172 -11.60 12.30 92.36
N THR A 1173 -11.93 11.43 93.31
CA THR A 1173 -12.96 11.65 94.33
C THR A 1173 -12.31 11.91 95.70
N THR A 1174 -13.12 12.22 96.71
CA THR A 1174 -12.67 12.47 98.08
C THR A 1174 -13.31 11.48 99.05
N GLU A 1175 -12.62 11.20 100.17
CA GLU A 1175 -13.11 10.35 101.27
C GLU A 1175 -14.46 10.81 101.87
N ALA A 1176 -14.92 12.01 101.53
CA ALA A 1176 -16.23 12.56 101.91
C ALA A 1176 -17.42 12.04 101.05
N GLY A 1177 -17.25 10.91 100.34
CA GLY A 1177 -18.32 10.25 99.58
C GLY A 1177 -18.61 10.86 98.21
N GLY A 1178 -17.57 11.27 97.47
CA GLY A 1178 -17.72 11.81 96.11
C GLY A 1178 -17.94 10.73 95.04
N THR A 1179 -18.75 11.05 94.01
CA THR A 1179 -19.01 10.18 92.85
C THR A 1179 -18.08 10.52 91.68
N ALA A 1180 -17.61 9.49 90.98
CA ALA A 1180 -16.95 9.60 89.68
C ALA A 1180 -17.77 8.83 88.64
N ASN A 1181 -18.02 9.44 87.48
CA ASN A 1181 -18.86 8.87 86.43
C ASN A 1181 -18.00 8.46 85.24
N PHE A 1182 -18.31 7.29 84.68
CA PHE A 1182 -17.80 6.80 83.40
C PHE A 1182 -19.00 6.57 82.48
N THR A 1183 -18.90 6.99 81.23
CA THR A 1183 -19.78 6.53 80.14
C THR A 1183 -19.16 5.27 79.55
N ILE A 1184 -20.00 4.25 79.34
CA ILE A 1184 -19.65 3.08 78.53
C ILE A 1184 -20.51 3.16 77.27
N GLN A 1185 -19.88 3.14 76.11
CA GLN A 1185 -20.52 3.15 74.81
C GLN A 1185 -20.10 1.88 74.06
N LEU A 1186 -21.04 1.25 73.36
CA LEU A 1186 -20.71 0.19 72.39
C LEU A 1186 -20.10 0.85 71.16
N ASP A 1187 -19.02 0.27 70.63
CA ASP A 1187 -18.33 0.83 69.46
C ASP A 1187 -19.11 0.55 68.16
N THR A 1188 -19.93 -0.50 68.15
CA THR A 1188 -20.84 -0.94 67.07
C THR A 1188 -22.22 -1.29 67.66
N GLN A 1189 -23.13 -1.90 66.89
CA GLN A 1189 -24.45 -2.37 67.31
C GLN A 1189 -24.57 -3.91 67.26
N PRO A 1190 -24.07 -4.65 68.27
CA PRO A 1190 -24.21 -6.11 68.35
C PRO A 1190 -25.66 -6.58 68.37
N THR A 1191 -25.95 -7.61 67.58
CA THR A 1191 -27.26 -8.27 67.51
C THR A 1191 -27.57 -9.17 68.73
N ALA A 1192 -26.58 -9.43 69.60
CA ALA A 1192 -26.70 -10.26 70.79
C ALA A 1192 -26.63 -9.46 72.12
N ASP A 1193 -27.17 -10.02 73.21
CA ASP A 1193 -27.17 -9.41 74.55
C ASP A 1193 -25.74 -9.12 75.08
N VAL A 1194 -25.32 -7.85 75.04
CA VAL A 1194 -24.02 -7.42 75.59
C VAL A 1194 -24.06 -7.35 77.12
N THR A 1195 -23.35 -8.26 77.80
CA THR A 1195 -23.23 -8.28 79.26
C THR A 1195 -21.88 -7.72 79.73
N ILE A 1196 -21.89 -6.55 80.36
CA ILE A 1196 -20.69 -5.91 80.92
C ILE A 1196 -20.63 -6.09 82.44
N ASN A 1197 -19.70 -6.91 82.91
CA ASN A 1197 -19.52 -7.17 84.35
C ASN A 1197 -18.65 -6.07 84.99
N LEU A 1198 -19.27 -5.22 85.80
CA LEU A 1198 -18.58 -4.16 86.54
C LEU A 1198 -18.27 -4.61 87.98
N SER A 1199 -17.04 -4.39 88.44
CA SER A 1199 -16.63 -4.68 89.82
C SER A 1199 -15.65 -3.64 90.35
N SER A 1200 -15.77 -3.31 91.64
CA SER A 1200 -14.78 -2.50 92.34
C SER A 1200 -13.70 -3.41 92.91
N SER A 1201 -12.43 -3.09 92.63
CA SER A 1201 -11.27 -3.79 93.21
C SER A 1201 -11.15 -3.60 94.73
N ASN A 1202 -11.83 -2.59 95.29
CA ASN A 1202 -11.95 -2.40 96.73
C ASN A 1202 -13.32 -1.80 97.10
N VAL A 1203 -14.30 -2.67 97.34
CA VAL A 1203 -15.67 -2.30 97.70
C VAL A 1203 -15.81 -1.51 99.01
N ASN A 1204 -14.76 -1.44 99.85
CA ASN A 1204 -14.75 -0.63 101.06
C ASN A 1204 -14.42 0.85 100.78
N GLU A 1205 -13.75 1.14 99.66
CA GLU A 1205 -13.34 2.50 99.24
C GLU A 1205 -14.29 3.10 98.21
N GLY A 1206 -14.95 2.25 97.40
CA GLY A 1206 -15.95 2.69 96.43
C GLY A 1206 -16.81 1.54 95.90
N THR A 1207 -18.11 1.81 95.75
CA THR A 1207 -19.09 0.90 95.14
C THR A 1207 -19.49 1.40 93.76
N ILE A 1208 -19.95 0.49 92.89
CA ILE A 1208 -20.42 0.82 91.54
C ILE A 1208 -21.94 0.81 91.52
N SER A 1209 -22.53 1.84 90.91
CA SER A 1209 -23.95 1.91 90.56
C SER A 1209 -24.06 2.26 89.08
N VAL A 1210 -24.92 1.54 88.34
CA VAL A 1210 -25.27 1.85 86.95
C VAL A 1210 -26.54 2.72 86.94
N SER A 1211 -26.60 3.70 86.05
CA SER A 1211 -27.70 4.67 85.90
C SER A 1211 -28.08 4.86 84.44
#